data_AF-A0A7C7LFH4-F1
#
_entry.id   AF-A0A7C7LFH4-F1
#
_cell.length_a   1.000
_cell.length_b   1.000
_cell.length_c   1.000
_cell.angle_alpha   90.00
_cell.angle_beta   90.00
_cell.angle_gamma   90.00
#
_symmetry.space_group_name_H-M   'P 1'
#
loop_
_entity.id
_entity.type
_entity.pdbx_description
1 polymer ?
#
loop_
_entity_poly.entity_id
_entity_poly.type
_entity_poly.pdbx_seq_one_letter_code
_entity_poly.pdbx_strand_id
1 'polypeptide(L)'
;MRIFVPGRICLFGEHSDWAGGYRRVNADLEKGYTIITGTNQGLYAKVTPHPTKLILHATLSDGTRLDPFELSMERKALLTEAENGGFFSYAAGVAYQILTHYHVHGLEIDNYVTDLPTKKGLSSSAATCVLVARAFNRVYDLKMTVRGEMEFAYLGEITTPSRCGRMDQGCAYGNRPVMMTFDGDRIDVNEFNVSEDLFFVIVDLGASKDTKEILHQLNHCYPFAENELQKNVQGYLGRTSAQITCQAHEALRQGDAVRVGQLMKEAQAEFDKNLQPACPSQLTAPILHQVLNYAPIQPHILGGKGVGSQGDGSAQFIVKDAADQEKVIEILKRDLDMSCLELVIQSEQRVRKAVIPAAGFGTRLFPASKAVKKELFPIIDQEGRAKPAIMVIIEEAVNSGIEEICLIVQSGDRQLFEDFFKTPPAIENFNKLSKEDQEYCQYLMGLGRRISFVTQESQDGFGHAVYCAREWVDNEPFLLMLGDHLYSSDNQSACAKQLLDVYKQIGHSVVGLQVTHVDHLHMFGCVTGIWQDPDSILSVTEFYEKPDATYAQQHLHVDGMEDEQFLTVFGQYVLAPKIFDYLEEHIAHNIRHRGEFQLTPCLDKLRREDNFSGYLVKGKRFDIGVPEVYRQTLIDFRNIQDKA
;
A
#
# COMPACT_ATOMS: atom_id res chain seq x y z
N MET A 1 -0.25 0.87 -20.38
CA MET A 1 -0.10 0.33 -19.00
C MET A 1 -1.25 -0.58 -18.67
N ARG A 2 -1.11 -1.47 -17.68
CA ARG A 2 -2.21 -2.31 -17.15
C ARG A 2 -2.68 -1.72 -15.82
N ILE A 3 -3.99 -1.70 -15.60
CA ILE A 3 -4.62 -1.22 -14.39
C ILE A 3 -5.62 -2.26 -13.92
N PHE A 4 -5.59 -2.54 -12.62
CA PHE A 4 -6.62 -3.29 -11.92
C PHE A 4 -7.33 -2.34 -10.94
N VAL A 5 -8.65 -2.43 -10.89
CA VAL A 5 -9.47 -1.77 -9.86
C VAL A 5 -10.42 -2.81 -9.29
N PRO A 6 -10.32 -3.15 -7.99
CA PRO A 6 -11.22 -4.12 -7.40
C PRO A 6 -12.62 -3.55 -7.23
N GLY A 7 -13.61 -4.43 -7.05
CA GLY A 7 -14.85 -4.04 -6.37
C GLY A 7 -14.59 -3.71 -4.90
N ARG A 8 -15.64 -3.39 -4.14
CA ARG A 8 -15.53 -3.15 -2.69
C ARG A 8 -16.59 -3.91 -1.89
N ILE A 9 -16.18 -4.43 -0.74
CA ILE A 9 -17.09 -4.96 0.26
C ILE A 9 -17.05 -4.08 1.51
N CYS A 10 -18.21 -3.84 2.12
CA CYS A 10 -18.28 -3.25 3.45
C CYS A 10 -18.28 -4.38 4.48
N LEU A 11 -17.23 -4.46 5.28
CA LEU A 11 -17.09 -5.43 6.36
C LEU A 11 -17.97 -5.02 7.54
N PHE A 12 -17.96 -3.74 7.92
CA PHE A 12 -18.73 -3.17 9.02
C PHE A 12 -19.10 -1.71 8.76
N GLY A 13 -20.21 -1.26 9.32
CA GLY A 13 -20.58 0.15 9.32
C GLY A 13 -21.38 0.59 8.09
N GLU A 14 -22.23 -0.29 7.56
CA GLU A 14 -23.11 0.04 6.45
C GLU A 14 -23.97 1.28 6.74
N HIS A 15 -24.29 2.03 5.69
CA HIS A 15 -25.08 3.27 5.74
C HIS A 15 -24.43 4.46 6.48
N SER A 16 -23.29 4.26 7.12
CA SER A 16 -22.60 5.31 7.88
C SER A 16 -22.16 6.51 7.03
N ASP A 17 -21.97 6.31 5.73
CA ASP A 17 -21.51 7.34 4.80
C ASP A 17 -22.53 8.46 4.60
N TRP A 18 -23.79 8.12 4.35
CA TRP A 18 -24.86 9.12 4.25
C TRP A 18 -25.39 9.52 5.62
N ALA A 19 -25.41 8.61 6.61
CA ALA A 19 -25.86 8.92 7.97
C ALA A 19 -24.95 9.97 8.64
N GLY A 20 -23.63 9.78 8.58
CA GLY A 20 -22.64 10.75 9.06
C GLY A 20 -22.68 12.06 8.28
N GLY A 21 -23.12 12.02 7.01
CA GLY A 21 -23.34 13.22 6.17
C GLY A 21 -24.41 14.17 6.73
N TYR A 22 -25.41 13.67 7.47
CA TYR A 22 -26.44 14.51 8.10
C TYR A 22 -25.92 15.37 9.25
N ARG A 23 -24.68 15.14 9.73
CA ARG A 23 -24.04 16.02 10.73
C ARG A 23 -23.89 17.47 10.28
N ARG A 24 -23.87 17.73 8.97
CA ARG A 24 -23.92 19.09 8.42
C ARG A 24 -25.21 19.85 8.79
N VAL A 25 -26.29 19.12 9.08
CA VAL A 25 -27.60 19.66 9.48
C VAL A 25 -27.82 19.51 10.99
N ASN A 26 -27.39 18.40 11.57
CA ASN A 26 -27.55 18.10 13.00
C ASN A 26 -26.23 17.58 13.60
N ALA A 27 -25.48 18.46 14.25
CA ALA A 27 -24.17 18.13 14.84
C ALA A 27 -24.22 17.16 16.04
N ASP A 28 -25.41 16.93 16.60
CA ASP A 28 -25.61 15.97 17.71
C ASP A 28 -25.63 14.50 17.22
N LEU A 29 -25.79 14.27 15.91
CA LEU A 29 -25.68 12.93 15.33
C LEU A 29 -24.24 12.43 15.45
N GLU A 30 -24.05 11.14 15.71
CA GLU A 30 -22.72 10.52 15.78
C GLU A 30 -22.01 10.54 14.40
N LYS A 31 -20.68 10.54 14.41
CA LYS A 31 -19.91 10.39 13.15
C LYS A 31 -20.19 9.02 12.53
N GLY A 32 -20.15 8.98 11.20
CA GLY A 32 -20.23 7.72 10.47
C GLY A 32 -18.87 7.02 10.45
N TYR A 33 -18.85 5.71 10.67
CA TYR A 33 -17.64 4.89 10.62
C TYR A 33 -17.92 3.64 9.79
N THR A 34 -17.03 3.32 8.85
CA THR A 34 -17.15 2.11 8.03
C THR A 34 -15.79 1.48 7.80
N ILE A 35 -15.76 0.16 7.74
CA ILE A 35 -14.60 -0.62 7.31
C ILE A 35 -14.95 -1.25 5.98
N ILE A 36 -14.18 -0.94 4.97
CA ILE A 36 -14.30 -1.58 3.65
C ILE A 36 -12.98 -2.21 3.25
N THR A 37 -13.03 -3.14 2.30
CA THR A 37 -11.85 -3.67 1.62
C THR A 37 -12.17 -3.94 0.17
N GLY A 38 -11.16 -3.88 -0.70
CA GLY A 38 -11.30 -4.32 -2.08
C GLY A 38 -11.53 -5.82 -2.21
N THR A 39 -12.26 -6.23 -3.23
CA THR A 39 -12.41 -7.65 -3.59
C THR A 39 -11.24 -8.14 -4.43
N ASN A 40 -11.03 -9.45 -4.50
CA ASN A 40 -10.04 -10.05 -5.41
C ASN A 40 -10.48 -9.99 -6.89
N GLN A 41 -11.75 -9.66 -7.14
CA GLN A 41 -12.34 -9.45 -8.46
C GLN A 41 -12.52 -7.95 -8.73
N GLY A 42 -12.51 -7.56 -9.99
CA GLY A 42 -12.54 -6.17 -10.41
C GLY A 42 -12.57 -5.95 -11.92
N LEU A 43 -12.07 -4.80 -12.31
CA LEU A 43 -11.89 -4.37 -13.69
C LEU A 43 -10.41 -4.46 -14.05
N TYR A 44 -10.09 -5.19 -15.11
CA TYR A 44 -8.75 -5.23 -15.69
C TYR A 44 -8.77 -4.43 -16.98
N ALA A 45 -7.87 -3.46 -17.07
CA ALA A 45 -7.81 -2.56 -18.21
C ALA A 45 -6.40 -2.35 -18.73
N LYS A 46 -6.29 -2.19 -20.05
CA LYS A 46 -5.11 -1.66 -20.71
C LYS A 46 -5.39 -0.23 -21.10
N VAL A 47 -4.49 0.68 -20.73
CA VAL A 47 -4.64 2.11 -21.00
C VAL A 47 -3.51 2.62 -21.87
N THR A 48 -3.86 3.41 -22.87
CA THR A 48 -2.94 4.14 -23.77
C THR A 48 -3.36 5.60 -23.93
N PRO A 49 -2.40 6.54 -24.09
CA PRO A 49 -2.74 7.93 -24.37
C PRO A 49 -3.37 8.06 -25.76
N HIS A 50 -4.32 8.99 -25.89
CA HIS A 50 -4.97 9.35 -27.15
C HIS A 50 -4.96 10.88 -27.32
N PRO A 51 -4.72 11.44 -28.52
CA PRO A 51 -4.53 12.89 -28.66
C PRO A 51 -5.76 13.74 -28.33
N THR A 52 -6.98 13.26 -28.61
CA THR A 52 -8.19 14.11 -28.59
C THR A 52 -9.49 13.47 -28.07
N LYS A 53 -9.49 12.18 -27.73
CA LYS A 53 -10.72 11.42 -27.45
C LYS A 53 -10.55 10.51 -26.24
N LEU A 54 -11.64 10.32 -25.51
CA LEU A 54 -11.82 9.22 -24.58
C LEU A 54 -12.46 8.05 -25.35
N ILE A 55 -11.73 6.94 -25.47
CA ILE A 55 -12.19 5.71 -26.12
C ILE A 55 -12.29 4.63 -25.04
N LEU A 56 -13.46 4.00 -24.93
CA LEU A 56 -13.73 2.98 -23.92
C LEU A 56 -14.16 1.68 -24.61
N HIS A 57 -13.42 0.62 -24.34
CA HIS A 57 -13.88 -0.75 -24.61
C HIS A 57 -14.23 -1.39 -23.29
N ALA A 58 -15.38 -2.06 -23.21
CA ALA A 58 -15.84 -2.69 -21.98
C ALA A 58 -16.20 -4.16 -22.24
N THR A 59 -15.76 -5.01 -21.32
CA THR A 59 -16.10 -6.43 -21.28
C THR A 59 -16.98 -6.66 -20.06
N LEU A 60 -18.18 -7.20 -20.27
CA LEU A 60 -19.12 -7.53 -19.22
C LEU A 60 -18.69 -8.80 -18.47
N SER A 61 -19.31 -9.06 -17.33
CA SER A 61 -18.99 -10.21 -16.46
C SER A 61 -19.27 -11.58 -17.10
N ASP A 62 -20.07 -11.63 -18.16
CA ASP A 62 -20.33 -12.84 -18.95
C ASP A 62 -19.35 -13.01 -20.14
N GLY A 63 -18.36 -12.12 -20.26
CA GLY A 63 -17.40 -12.10 -21.36
C GLY A 63 -17.88 -11.34 -22.60
N THR A 64 -19.10 -10.80 -22.61
CA THR A 64 -19.61 -10.00 -23.74
C THR A 64 -18.82 -8.71 -23.88
N ARG A 65 -18.23 -8.47 -25.05
CA ARG A 65 -17.53 -7.22 -25.37
C ARG A 65 -18.49 -6.22 -26.02
N LEU A 66 -18.60 -5.04 -25.43
CA LEU A 66 -19.41 -3.95 -25.98
C LEU A 66 -18.69 -3.26 -27.13
N ASP A 67 -19.46 -2.63 -28.02
CA ASP A 67 -18.91 -1.76 -29.05
C ASP A 67 -18.09 -0.61 -28.43
N PRO A 68 -17.00 -0.16 -29.08
CA PRO A 68 -16.19 0.93 -28.57
C PRO A 68 -17.03 2.20 -28.43
N PHE A 69 -16.96 2.83 -27.26
CA PHE A 69 -17.54 4.14 -27.03
C PHE A 69 -16.48 5.20 -27.22
N GLU A 70 -16.73 6.15 -28.13
CA GLU A 70 -15.81 7.25 -28.42
C GLU A 70 -16.43 8.60 -28.07
N LEU A 71 -15.70 9.42 -27.33
CA LEU A 71 -16.14 10.75 -26.93
C LEU A 71 -15.02 11.78 -27.09
N SER A 72 -15.33 12.96 -27.61
CA SER A 72 -14.37 14.06 -27.71
C SER A 72 -13.95 14.53 -26.31
N MET A 73 -12.65 14.81 -26.10
CA MET A 73 -12.14 15.46 -24.88
C MET A 73 -12.46 16.96 -24.85
N GLU A 74 -13.74 17.28 -24.99
CA GLU A 74 -14.29 18.63 -24.89
C GLU A 74 -15.25 18.69 -23.71
N ARG A 75 -15.08 19.70 -22.83
CA ARG A 75 -15.85 19.81 -21.58
C ARG A 75 -17.36 19.70 -21.80
N LYS A 76 -17.90 20.31 -22.86
CA LYS A 76 -19.33 20.28 -23.17
C LYS A 76 -19.79 18.87 -23.57
N ALA A 77 -19.00 18.15 -24.37
CA ALA A 77 -19.33 16.80 -24.80
C ALA A 77 -19.32 15.81 -23.62
N LEU A 78 -18.26 15.89 -22.79
CA LEU A 78 -18.12 15.07 -21.58
C LEU A 78 -19.27 15.31 -20.58
N LEU A 79 -19.60 16.58 -20.32
CA LEU A 79 -20.69 16.92 -19.38
C LEU A 79 -22.04 16.42 -19.89
N THR A 80 -22.33 16.62 -21.17
CA THR A 80 -23.60 16.17 -21.78
C THR A 80 -23.76 14.65 -21.63
N GLU A 81 -22.70 13.89 -21.89
CA GLU A 81 -22.75 12.44 -21.73
C GLU A 81 -22.86 12.00 -20.27
N ALA A 82 -22.18 12.69 -19.35
CA ALA A 82 -22.29 12.40 -17.92
C ALA A 82 -23.73 12.60 -17.42
N GLU A 83 -24.39 13.68 -17.85
CA GLU A 83 -25.78 14.01 -17.47
C GLU A 83 -26.83 13.09 -18.12
N ASN A 84 -26.59 12.59 -19.33
CA ASN A 84 -27.48 11.64 -20.02
C ASN A 84 -27.69 10.35 -19.20
N GLY A 85 -26.68 9.95 -18.42
CA GLY A 85 -26.65 8.69 -17.69
C GLY A 85 -26.45 7.48 -18.62
N GLY A 86 -26.01 6.36 -18.05
CA GLY A 86 -25.78 5.12 -18.80
C GLY A 86 -24.55 4.37 -18.28
N PHE A 87 -24.05 3.43 -19.09
CA PHE A 87 -22.87 2.67 -18.71
C PHE A 87 -21.58 3.52 -18.78
N PHE A 88 -21.44 4.34 -19.82
CA PHE A 88 -20.24 5.16 -20.05
C PHE A 88 -20.30 6.57 -19.42
N SER A 89 -21.45 6.98 -18.87
CA SER A 89 -21.61 8.30 -18.24
C SER A 89 -20.66 8.51 -17.06
N TYR A 90 -20.35 7.45 -16.30
CA TYR A 90 -19.38 7.49 -15.20
C TYR A 90 -17.99 7.90 -15.68
N ALA A 91 -17.53 7.31 -16.78
CA ALA A 91 -16.24 7.64 -17.36
C ALA A 91 -16.20 9.06 -17.93
N ALA A 92 -17.29 9.49 -18.58
CA ALA A 92 -17.44 10.86 -19.06
C ALA A 92 -17.42 11.89 -17.93
N GLY A 93 -18.10 11.60 -16.81
CA GLY A 93 -18.12 12.45 -15.62
C GLY A 93 -16.74 12.62 -15.00
N VAL A 94 -15.97 11.53 -14.82
CA VAL A 94 -14.60 11.62 -14.29
C VAL A 94 -13.68 12.36 -15.26
N ALA A 95 -13.74 12.05 -16.56
CA ALA A 95 -12.94 12.76 -17.57
C ALA A 95 -13.28 14.26 -17.62
N TYR A 96 -14.55 14.64 -17.45
CA TYR A 96 -14.97 16.04 -17.34
C TYR A 96 -14.32 16.74 -16.15
N GLN A 97 -14.34 16.11 -14.98
CA GLN A 97 -13.72 16.68 -13.78
C GLN A 97 -12.21 16.83 -13.96
N ILE A 98 -11.53 15.82 -14.49
CA ILE A 98 -10.09 15.87 -14.73
C ILE A 98 -9.72 16.94 -15.76
N LEU A 99 -10.41 17.01 -16.89
CA LEU A 99 -10.18 18.02 -17.92
C LEU A 99 -10.44 19.47 -17.42
N THR A 100 -11.26 19.61 -16.38
CA THR A 100 -11.55 20.92 -15.77
C THR A 100 -10.43 21.38 -14.85
N HIS A 101 -9.72 20.45 -14.20
CA HIS A 101 -8.68 20.76 -13.21
C HIS A 101 -7.25 20.61 -13.76
N TYR A 102 -7.05 19.79 -14.78
CA TYR A 102 -5.75 19.46 -15.34
C TYR A 102 -5.69 19.69 -16.85
N HIS A 103 -4.48 19.97 -17.35
CA HIS A 103 -4.21 20.02 -18.77
C HIS A 103 -3.86 18.62 -19.29
N VAL A 104 -4.87 17.89 -19.74
CA VAL A 104 -4.74 16.51 -20.25
C VAL A 104 -5.30 16.37 -21.67
N HIS A 105 -4.85 15.32 -22.36
CA HIS A 105 -5.44 14.85 -23.61
C HIS A 105 -6.35 13.65 -23.34
N GLY A 106 -6.71 12.90 -24.38
CA GLY A 106 -7.58 11.74 -24.26
C GLY A 106 -6.88 10.45 -23.87
N LEU A 107 -7.68 9.42 -23.62
CA LEU A 107 -7.21 8.08 -23.29
C LEU A 107 -8.00 7.05 -24.09
N GLU A 108 -7.35 5.94 -24.39
CA GLU A 108 -8.02 4.70 -24.76
C GLU A 108 -7.92 3.75 -23.56
N ILE A 109 -9.06 3.33 -23.03
CA ILE A 109 -9.19 2.39 -21.91
C ILE A 109 -9.88 1.15 -22.44
N ASP A 110 -9.10 0.07 -22.59
CA ASP A 110 -9.61 -1.25 -22.94
C ASP A 110 -9.80 -2.08 -21.68
N ASN A 111 -11.01 -2.08 -21.12
CA ASN A 111 -11.40 -3.02 -20.06
C ASN A 111 -11.65 -4.40 -20.69
N TYR A 112 -10.59 -5.21 -20.69
CA TYR A 112 -10.53 -6.50 -21.39
C TYR A 112 -11.05 -7.67 -20.54
N VAL A 113 -11.13 -7.53 -19.21
CA VAL A 113 -11.75 -8.51 -18.30
C VAL A 113 -12.50 -7.77 -17.20
N THR A 114 -13.70 -8.25 -16.91
CA THR A 114 -14.45 -7.91 -15.70
C THR A 114 -14.90 -9.21 -15.05
N ASP A 115 -14.29 -9.58 -13.93
CA ASP A 115 -14.72 -10.72 -13.12
C ASP A 115 -15.56 -10.28 -11.91
N LEU A 116 -15.79 -8.97 -11.77
CA LEU A 116 -16.65 -8.39 -10.76
C LEU A 116 -18.14 -8.69 -11.02
N PRO A 117 -18.86 -9.31 -10.08
CA PRO A 117 -20.29 -9.57 -10.27
C PRO A 117 -21.12 -8.28 -10.30
N THR A 118 -21.92 -8.13 -11.36
CA THR A 118 -22.75 -6.94 -11.55
C THR A 118 -23.97 -6.93 -10.62
N LYS A 119 -24.35 -5.75 -10.13
CA LYS A 119 -25.54 -5.49 -9.28
C LYS A 119 -25.59 -6.22 -7.92
N LYS A 120 -24.46 -6.74 -7.42
CA LYS A 120 -24.39 -7.50 -6.15
C LYS A 120 -23.88 -6.69 -4.94
N GLY A 121 -24.01 -5.36 -4.98
CA GLY A 121 -23.54 -4.50 -3.88
C GLY A 121 -22.01 -4.34 -3.79
N LEU A 122 -21.27 -4.68 -4.86
CA LEU A 122 -19.80 -4.59 -4.95
C LEU A 122 -19.27 -3.33 -5.66
N SER A 123 -20.13 -2.33 -5.86
CA SER A 123 -19.79 -0.99 -6.37
C SER A 123 -19.12 -0.94 -7.75
N SER A 124 -19.72 -1.59 -8.74
CA SER A 124 -19.21 -1.58 -10.12
C SER A 124 -19.13 -0.18 -10.76
N SER A 125 -20.00 0.77 -10.42
CA SER A 125 -19.92 2.15 -10.92
C SER A 125 -18.70 2.88 -10.37
N ALA A 126 -18.46 2.76 -9.06
CA ALA A 126 -17.29 3.34 -8.40
C ALA A 126 -15.98 2.77 -8.95
N ALA A 127 -15.91 1.44 -9.15
CA ALA A 127 -14.73 0.81 -9.77
C ALA A 127 -14.43 1.41 -11.16
N THR A 128 -15.46 1.67 -11.98
CA THR A 128 -15.29 2.36 -13.27
C THR A 128 -14.78 3.79 -13.09
N CYS A 129 -15.36 4.56 -12.16
CA CYS A 129 -14.91 5.92 -11.89
C CYS A 129 -13.43 5.96 -11.45
N VAL A 130 -13.05 5.10 -10.51
CA VAL A 130 -11.67 4.95 -10.02
C VAL A 130 -10.74 4.52 -11.15
N LEU A 131 -11.16 3.57 -12.00
CA LEU A 131 -10.36 3.13 -13.15
C LEU A 131 -10.00 4.31 -14.05
N VAL A 132 -10.98 5.16 -14.37
CA VAL A 132 -10.76 6.33 -15.23
C VAL A 132 -9.87 7.36 -14.53
N ALA A 133 -10.13 7.66 -13.26
CA ALA A 133 -9.32 8.62 -12.50
C ALA A 133 -7.85 8.18 -12.40
N ARG A 134 -7.64 6.90 -12.08
CA ARG A 134 -6.33 6.25 -12.03
C ARG A 134 -5.64 6.20 -13.38
N ALA A 135 -6.39 5.94 -14.46
CA ALA A 135 -5.87 5.94 -15.82
C ALA A 135 -5.28 7.29 -16.19
N PHE A 136 -6.00 8.39 -15.94
CA PHE A 136 -5.50 9.74 -16.14
C PHE A 136 -4.31 10.05 -15.22
N ASN A 137 -4.41 9.71 -13.93
CA ASN A 137 -3.35 9.95 -12.97
C ASN A 137 -2.03 9.34 -13.43
N ARG A 138 -2.05 8.07 -13.83
CA ARG A 138 -0.86 7.31 -14.19
C ARG A 138 -0.32 7.69 -15.57
N VAL A 139 -1.18 7.90 -16.57
CA VAL A 139 -0.75 8.23 -17.95
C VAL A 139 -0.14 9.61 -18.02
N TYR A 140 -0.72 10.59 -17.31
CA TYR A 140 -0.26 11.98 -17.34
C TYR A 140 0.61 12.35 -16.13
N ASP A 141 0.91 11.40 -15.23
CA ASP A 141 1.65 11.60 -13.97
C ASP A 141 1.13 12.83 -13.21
N LEU A 142 -0.20 12.89 -13.01
CA LEU A 142 -0.90 14.05 -12.40
C LEU A 142 -0.55 14.29 -10.92
N LYS A 143 0.31 13.44 -10.35
CA LYS A 143 0.78 13.50 -8.96
C LYS A 143 -0.34 13.40 -7.92
N MET A 144 -1.50 12.86 -8.29
CA MET A 144 -2.59 12.64 -7.34
C MET A 144 -2.25 11.48 -6.41
N THR A 145 -2.53 11.65 -5.12
CA THR A 145 -2.56 10.55 -4.16
C THR A 145 -3.75 9.64 -4.45
N VAL A 146 -3.79 8.44 -3.84
CA VAL A 146 -4.97 7.55 -3.92
C VAL A 146 -6.25 8.26 -3.46
N ARG A 147 -6.14 9.09 -2.42
CA ARG A 147 -7.24 9.95 -1.97
C ARG A 147 -7.68 10.91 -3.07
N GLY A 148 -6.75 11.52 -3.80
CA GLY A 148 -7.05 12.35 -4.96
C GLY A 148 -7.79 11.57 -6.05
N GLU A 149 -7.36 10.35 -6.38
CA GLU A 149 -8.08 9.47 -7.31
C GLU A 149 -9.52 9.20 -6.84
N MET A 150 -9.71 8.88 -5.55
CA MET A 150 -11.01 8.66 -4.92
C MET A 150 -11.91 9.90 -5.03
N GLU A 151 -11.39 11.09 -4.75
CA GLU A 151 -12.14 12.35 -4.81
C GLU A 151 -12.57 12.67 -6.25
N PHE A 152 -11.68 12.53 -7.24
CA PHE A 152 -12.05 12.74 -8.65
C PHE A 152 -13.03 11.69 -9.16
N ALA A 153 -12.90 10.44 -8.72
CA ALA A 153 -13.87 9.39 -9.01
C ALA A 153 -15.26 9.73 -8.45
N TYR A 154 -15.31 10.21 -7.20
CA TYR A 154 -16.54 10.67 -6.57
C TYR A 154 -17.16 11.88 -7.29
N LEU A 155 -16.37 12.92 -7.56
CA LEU A 155 -16.82 14.11 -8.30
C LEU A 155 -17.37 13.75 -9.67
N GLY A 156 -16.72 12.81 -10.36
CA GLY A 156 -17.20 12.29 -11.64
C GLY A 156 -18.51 11.53 -11.51
N GLU A 157 -18.66 10.70 -10.47
CA GLU A 157 -19.91 9.96 -10.24
C GLU A 157 -21.10 10.89 -9.95
N ILE A 158 -20.92 11.91 -9.09
CA ILE A 158 -22.00 12.88 -8.78
C ILE A 158 -22.31 13.86 -9.91
N THR A 159 -21.47 13.89 -10.96
CA THR A 159 -21.79 14.61 -12.22
C THR A 159 -22.84 13.84 -13.03
N THR A 160 -23.05 12.55 -12.74
CA THR A 160 -24.08 11.71 -13.36
C THR A 160 -25.38 11.72 -12.55
N PRO A 161 -26.50 11.17 -13.06
CA PRO A 161 -27.72 10.97 -12.26
C PRO A 161 -27.60 9.99 -11.07
N SER A 162 -26.41 9.40 -10.84
CA SER A 162 -26.15 8.49 -9.71
C SER A 162 -26.35 9.18 -8.36
N ARG A 163 -26.78 8.40 -7.37
CA ARG A 163 -26.91 8.82 -5.96
C ARG A 163 -26.06 7.95 -5.03
N CYS A 164 -24.99 7.35 -5.55
CA CYS A 164 -24.08 6.55 -4.75
C CYS A 164 -23.40 7.40 -3.67
N GLY A 165 -23.21 6.78 -2.51
CA GLY A 165 -22.51 7.40 -1.40
C GLY A 165 -20.99 7.34 -1.57
N ARG A 166 -20.26 8.13 -0.77
CA ARG A 166 -18.81 8.27 -0.88
C ARG A 166 -18.03 7.01 -0.45
N MET A 167 -18.66 6.10 0.31
CA MET A 167 -18.04 4.85 0.73
C MET A 167 -17.57 3.99 -0.45
N ASP A 168 -18.32 4.00 -1.55
CA ASP A 168 -18.07 3.12 -2.70
C ASP A 168 -16.75 3.40 -3.39
N GLN A 169 -16.30 4.65 -3.31
CA GLN A 169 -15.06 5.09 -3.95
C GLN A 169 -13.81 4.63 -3.21
N GLY A 170 -13.96 4.09 -1.99
CA GLY A 170 -12.83 3.50 -1.28
C GLY A 170 -12.25 2.25 -1.96
N CYS A 171 -12.87 1.70 -3.03
CA CYS A 171 -12.19 0.76 -3.93
C CYS A 171 -10.90 1.32 -4.56
N ALA A 172 -10.70 2.65 -4.54
CA ALA A 172 -9.43 3.28 -4.87
C ALA A 172 -8.27 2.74 -4.04
N TYR A 173 -8.49 2.29 -2.80
CA TYR A 173 -7.41 1.77 -1.94
C TYR A 173 -7.02 0.32 -2.22
N GLY A 174 -7.58 -0.29 -3.28
CA GLY A 174 -7.23 -1.64 -3.68
C GLY A 174 -7.73 -2.67 -2.66
N ASN A 175 -6.97 -3.73 -2.46
CA ASN A 175 -7.35 -4.85 -1.60
C ASN A 175 -7.02 -4.63 -0.12
N ARG A 176 -6.47 -3.46 0.24
CA ARG A 176 -6.20 -3.13 1.63
C ARG A 176 -7.48 -2.71 2.35
N PRO A 177 -7.70 -3.18 3.58
CA PRO A 177 -8.74 -2.65 4.42
C PRO A 177 -8.53 -1.17 4.72
N VAL A 178 -9.60 -0.40 4.66
CA VAL A 178 -9.61 1.00 5.08
C VAL A 178 -10.74 1.27 6.07
N MET A 179 -10.43 2.07 7.07
CA MET A 179 -11.40 2.68 7.98
C MET A 179 -11.74 4.08 7.46
N MET A 180 -12.98 4.30 7.06
CA MET A 180 -13.45 5.62 6.65
C MET A 180 -14.30 6.25 7.75
N THR A 181 -14.08 7.54 8.01
CA THR A 181 -14.85 8.36 8.94
C THR A 181 -15.59 9.45 8.16
N PHE A 182 -16.87 9.64 8.45
CA PHE A 182 -17.74 10.64 7.82
C PHE A 182 -18.24 11.63 8.87
N ASP A 183 -17.92 12.90 8.70
CA ASP A 183 -18.28 14.00 9.61
C ASP A 183 -18.82 15.18 8.78
N GLY A 184 -20.11 15.10 8.42
CA GLY A 184 -20.73 16.01 7.47
C GLY A 184 -20.10 15.86 6.08
N ASP A 185 -19.51 16.94 5.55
CA ASP A 185 -18.85 16.91 4.25
C ASP A 185 -17.37 16.46 4.34
N ARG A 186 -16.81 16.34 5.55
CA ARG A 186 -15.44 15.88 5.79
C ARG A 186 -15.39 14.36 5.81
N ILE A 187 -14.37 13.82 5.16
CA ILE A 187 -14.05 12.39 5.17
C ILE A 187 -12.59 12.21 5.53
N ASP A 188 -12.33 11.24 6.38
CA ASP A 188 -10.98 10.73 6.63
C ASP A 188 -10.94 9.24 6.25
N VAL A 189 -9.84 8.82 5.64
CA VAL A 189 -9.61 7.42 5.24
C VAL A 189 -8.27 6.99 5.79
N ASN A 190 -8.27 5.91 6.59
CA ASN A 190 -7.07 5.34 7.19
C ASN A 190 -6.93 3.89 6.72
N GLU A 191 -5.87 3.61 5.97
CA GLU A 191 -5.44 2.24 5.65
C GLU A 191 -4.95 1.53 6.91
N PHE A 192 -5.19 0.23 7.00
CA PHE A 192 -4.62 -0.60 8.06
C PHE A 192 -4.34 -2.02 7.55
N ASN A 193 -3.37 -2.66 8.21
CA ASN A 193 -2.93 -4.01 7.91
C ASN A 193 -3.51 -5.02 8.90
N VAL A 194 -3.66 -6.26 8.45
CA VAL A 194 -4.03 -7.40 9.28
C VAL A 194 -2.77 -8.23 9.58
N SER A 195 -2.66 -8.77 10.79
CA SER A 195 -1.49 -9.55 11.20
C SER A 195 -1.50 -10.99 10.71
N GLU A 196 -2.68 -11.52 10.36
CA GLU A 196 -2.90 -12.88 9.86
C GLU A 196 -3.91 -12.83 8.72
N ASP A 197 -3.84 -13.80 7.81
CA ASP A 197 -4.79 -13.90 6.70
C ASP A 197 -6.22 -14.13 7.23
N LEU A 198 -7.18 -13.37 6.72
CA LEU A 198 -8.59 -13.51 7.07
C LEU A 198 -9.41 -13.97 5.87
N PHE A 199 -10.15 -15.06 6.05
CA PHE A 199 -10.89 -15.74 4.99
C PHE A 199 -12.37 -15.41 5.07
N PHE A 200 -12.91 -14.87 3.98
CA PHE A 200 -14.31 -14.49 3.85
C PHE A 200 -14.99 -15.21 2.68
N VAL A 201 -16.27 -15.52 2.84
CA VAL A 201 -17.13 -15.99 1.75
C VAL A 201 -18.24 -14.96 1.55
N ILE A 202 -18.33 -14.38 0.36
CA ILE A 202 -19.44 -13.51 -0.02
C ILE A 202 -20.43 -14.34 -0.83
N VAL A 203 -21.69 -14.36 -0.43
CA VAL A 203 -22.75 -15.11 -1.10
C VAL A 203 -23.79 -14.17 -1.69
N ASP A 204 -24.15 -14.43 -2.95
CA ASP A 204 -25.35 -13.90 -3.57
C ASP A 204 -26.55 -14.75 -3.18
N LEU A 205 -27.52 -14.13 -2.51
CA LEU A 205 -28.71 -14.82 -2.02
C LEU A 205 -29.70 -15.14 -3.15
N GLY A 206 -29.48 -14.63 -4.37
CA GLY A 206 -30.28 -14.94 -5.55
C GLY A 206 -31.70 -14.36 -5.51
N ALA A 207 -31.96 -13.45 -4.56
CA ALA A 207 -33.26 -12.84 -4.33
C ALA A 207 -33.25 -11.35 -4.67
N SER A 208 -34.45 -10.79 -4.87
CA SER A 208 -34.63 -9.39 -5.22
C SER A 208 -34.76 -8.53 -3.96
N LYS A 209 -34.15 -7.34 -4.01
CA LYS A 209 -34.37 -6.26 -3.05
C LYS A 209 -34.46 -4.92 -3.76
N ASP A 210 -35.20 -3.99 -3.17
CA ASP A 210 -35.23 -2.60 -3.60
C ASP A 210 -34.34 -1.74 -2.70
N THR A 211 -33.09 -1.57 -3.12
CA THR A 211 -32.12 -0.70 -2.45
C THR A 211 -32.61 0.75 -2.35
N LYS A 212 -33.37 1.26 -3.33
CA LYS A 212 -33.85 2.65 -3.32
C LYS A 212 -34.90 2.84 -2.25
N GLU A 213 -35.80 1.87 -2.09
CA GLU A 213 -36.82 1.89 -1.03
C GLU A 213 -36.18 1.81 0.37
N ILE A 214 -35.22 0.90 0.57
CA ILE A 214 -34.49 0.80 1.85
C ILE A 214 -33.84 2.14 2.19
N LEU A 215 -33.09 2.72 1.25
CA LEU A 215 -32.44 4.00 1.47
C LEU A 215 -33.45 5.12 1.71
N HIS A 216 -34.57 5.15 0.99
CA HIS A 216 -35.62 6.15 1.18
C HIS A 216 -36.20 6.11 2.60
N GLN A 217 -36.59 4.92 3.08
CA GLN A 217 -37.17 4.75 4.42
C GLN A 217 -36.16 5.08 5.54
N LEU A 218 -34.91 4.63 5.40
CA LEU A 218 -33.87 4.92 6.41
C LEU A 218 -33.48 6.41 6.42
N ASN A 219 -33.36 7.06 5.26
CA ASN A 219 -33.08 8.50 5.18
C ASN A 219 -34.22 9.34 5.75
N HIS A 220 -35.48 8.88 5.67
CA HIS A 220 -36.62 9.55 6.31
C HIS A 220 -36.53 9.59 7.84
N CYS A 221 -35.67 8.76 8.44
CA CYS A 221 -35.41 8.79 9.88
C CYS A 221 -34.41 9.89 10.28
N TYR A 222 -33.85 10.65 9.33
CA TYR A 222 -32.87 11.70 9.54
C TYR A 222 -33.39 13.07 9.05
N PRO A 223 -32.84 14.20 9.53
CA PRO A 223 -31.79 14.33 10.55
C PRO A 223 -32.32 14.39 12.00
N PHE A 224 -33.63 14.53 12.20
CA PHE A 224 -34.26 14.66 13.52
C PHE A 224 -35.30 13.55 13.71
N ALA A 225 -35.21 12.82 14.82
CA ALA A 225 -36.16 11.77 15.13
C ALA A 225 -37.42 12.33 15.81
N GLU A 226 -38.58 12.05 15.24
CA GLU A 226 -39.90 12.47 15.71
C GLU A 226 -40.63 11.35 16.48
N ASN A 227 -40.17 10.10 16.36
CA ASN A 227 -40.77 8.93 17.01
C ASN A 227 -39.72 7.89 17.42
N GLU A 228 -40.13 6.89 18.19
CA GLU A 228 -39.22 5.84 18.70
C GLU A 228 -38.56 5.00 17.59
N LEU A 229 -39.27 4.75 16.48
CA LEU A 229 -38.69 4.04 15.33
C LEU A 229 -37.49 4.80 14.77
N GLN A 230 -37.65 6.10 14.52
CA GLN A 230 -36.57 6.94 14.01
C GLN A 230 -35.42 7.08 15.02
N LYS A 231 -35.73 7.16 16.33
CA LYS A 231 -34.70 7.16 17.39
C LYS A 231 -33.88 5.87 17.39
N ASN A 232 -34.52 4.71 17.19
CA ASN A 232 -33.83 3.42 17.11
C ASN A 232 -32.91 3.35 15.88
N VAL A 233 -33.40 3.82 14.72
CA VAL A 233 -32.59 3.89 13.49
C VAL A 233 -31.37 4.80 13.69
N GLN A 234 -31.56 6.01 14.24
CA GLN A 234 -30.44 6.93 14.53
C GLN A 234 -29.50 6.38 15.61
N GLY A 235 -30.04 5.72 16.64
CA GLY A 235 -29.25 5.10 17.71
C GLY A 235 -28.34 3.99 17.21
N TYR A 236 -28.86 3.12 16.34
CA TYR A 236 -28.07 2.06 15.71
C TYR A 236 -27.03 2.64 14.75
N LEU A 237 -27.46 3.41 13.74
CA LEU A 237 -26.57 3.93 12.69
C LEU A 237 -25.55 4.95 13.23
N GLY A 238 -25.80 5.53 14.41
CA GLY A 238 -24.83 6.31 15.16
C GLY A 238 -24.02 5.44 16.12
N ARG A 239 -24.36 5.53 17.42
CA ARG A 239 -23.52 5.03 18.51
C ARG A 239 -23.25 3.52 18.44
N THR A 240 -24.25 2.69 18.17
CA THR A 240 -24.08 1.23 18.19
C THR A 240 -23.18 0.76 17.05
N SER A 241 -23.46 1.20 15.82
CA SER A 241 -22.67 0.89 14.62
C SER A 241 -21.23 1.38 14.78
N ALA A 242 -21.03 2.61 15.27
CA ALA A 242 -19.70 3.16 15.55
C ALA A 242 -18.90 2.28 16.54
N GLN A 243 -19.53 1.86 17.64
CA GLN A 243 -18.89 1.01 18.64
C GLN A 243 -18.49 -0.35 18.09
N ILE A 244 -19.40 -1.02 17.37
CA ILE A 244 -19.12 -2.33 16.76
C ILE A 244 -18.01 -2.20 15.71
N THR A 245 -18.07 -1.16 14.87
CA THR A 245 -17.08 -0.92 13.81
C THR A 245 -15.69 -0.65 14.38
N CYS A 246 -15.57 0.18 15.43
CA CYS A 246 -14.28 0.40 16.10
C CYS A 246 -13.71 -0.88 16.75
N GLN A 247 -14.57 -1.72 17.35
CA GLN A 247 -14.12 -3.02 17.88
C GLN A 247 -13.70 -3.97 16.76
N ALA A 248 -14.40 -3.94 15.63
CA ALA A 248 -14.07 -4.74 14.45
C ALA A 248 -12.75 -4.31 13.83
N HIS A 249 -12.45 -3.01 13.79
CA HIS A 249 -11.16 -2.49 13.35
C HIS A 249 -10.01 -3.13 14.14
N GLU A 250 -10.10 -3.14 15.47
CA GLU A 250 -9.03 -3.75 16.28
C GLU A 250 -8.95 -5.26 16.13
N ALA A 251 -10.09 -5.95 16.04
CA ALA A 251 -10.11 -7.40 15.82
C ALA A 251 -9.49 -7.77 14.46
N LEU A 252 -9.79 -7.01 13.40
CA LEU A 252 -9.20 -7.21 12.07
C LEU A 252 -7.68 -6.96 12.09
N ARG A 253 -7.22 -5.86 12.71
CA ARG A 253 -5.79 -5.55 12.84
C ARG A 253 -4.99 -6.64 13.55
N GLN A 254 -5.61 -7.28 14.53
CA GLN A 254 -5.02 -8.37 15.32
C GLN A 254 -5.17 -9.75 14.65
N GLY A 255 -5.84 -9.84 13.50
CA GLY A 255 -6.12 -11.13 12.85
C GLY A 255 -7.07 -12.02 13.66
N ASP A 256 -7.85 -11.47 14.59
CA ASP A 256 -8.77 -12.24 15.45
C ASP A 256 -10.08 -12.55 14.70
N ALA A 257 -10.02 -13.55 13.83
CA ALA A 257 -11.16 -14.00 13.02
C ALA A 257 -12.37 -14.42 13.89
N VAL A 258 -12.13 -14.94 15.10
CA VAL A 258 -13.20 -15.36 16.01
C VAL A 258 -13.94 -14.14 16.53
N ARG A 259 -13.22 -13.11 17.00
CA ARG A 259 -13.84 -11.87 17.47
C ARG A 259 -14.56 -11.13 16.35
N VAL A 260 -13.99 -11.10 15.15
CA VAL A 260 -14.66 -10.55 13.95
C VAL A 260 -15.98 -11.27 13.70
N GLY A 261 -15.99 -12.61 13.73
CA GLY A 261 -17.22 -13.38 13.56
C GLY A 261 -18.29 -13.11 14.63
N GLN A 262 -17.89 -12.93 15.89
CA GLN A 262 -18.80 -12.52 16.97
C GLN A 262 -19.43 -11.14 16.69
N LEU A 263 -18.60 -10.18 16.29
CA LEU A 263 -19.04 -8.82 15.97
C LEU A 263 -19.96 -8.78 14.75
N MET A 264 -19.77 -9.65 13.75
CA MET A 264 -20.69 -9.77 12.61
C MET A 264 -22.09 -10.22 13.06
N LYS A 265 -22.16 -11.20 13.98
CA LYS A 265 -23.44 -11.66 14.54
C LYS A 265 -24.12 -10.58 15.38
N GLU A 266 -23.34 -9.86 16.18
CA GLU A 266 -23.83 -8.72 16.97
C GLU A 266 -24.37 -7.61 16.07
N ALA A 267 -23.62 -7.24 15.03
CA ALA A 267 -24.04 -6.26 14.03
C ALA A 267 -25.36 -6.66 13.37
N GLN A 268 -25.48 -7.92 12.93
CA GLN A 268 -26.72 -8.39 12.31
C GLN A 268 -27.90 -8.34 13.27
N ALA A 269 -27.74 -8.84 14.50
CA ALA A 269 -28.82 -8.87 15.48
C ALA A 269 -29.31 -7.47 15.87
N GLU A 270 -28.39 -6.52 16.05
CA GLU A 270 -28.75 -5.13 16.33
C GLU A 270 -29.31 -4.43 15.08
N PHE A 271 -28.85 -4.76 13.87
CA PHE A 271 -29.47 -4.27 12.63
C PHE A 271 -30.93 -4.72 12.54
N ASP A 272 -31.19 -6.01 12.70
CA ASP A 272 -32.54 -6.57 12.61
C ASP A 272 -33.48 -5.93 13.62
N LYS A 273 -33.04 -5.83 14.88
CA LYS A 273 -33.82 -5.24 15.96
C LYS A 273 -34.19 -3.77 15.72
N ASN A 274 -33.26 -2.97 15.21
CA ASN A 274 -33.42 -1.51 15.17
C ASN A 274 -33.85 -0.98 13.79
N LEU A 275 -33.44 -1.62 12.68
CA LEU A 275 -33.65 -1.12 11.32
C LEU A 275 -34.73 -1.89 10.55
N GLN A 276 -34.93 -3.17 10.82
CA GLN A 276 -35.99 -3.95 10.16
C GLN A 276 -37.37 -3.28 10.25
N PRO A 277 -37.81 -2.72 11.40
CA PRO A 277 -39.12 -2.10 11.50
C PRO A 277 -39.30 -0.85 10.63
N ALA A 278 -38.21 -0.22 10.18
CA ALA A 278 -38.27 0.98 9.32
C ALA A 278 -38.58 0.65 7.86
N CYS A 279 -38.21 -0.55 7.40
CA CYS A 279 -38.55 -1.01 6.06
C CYS A 279 -38.86 -2.52 6.06
N PRO A 280 -39.97 -2.96 6.70
CA PRO A 280 -40.24 -4.39 6.91
C PRO A 280 -40.36 -5.19 5.61
N SER A 281 -40.81 -4.53 4.53
CA SER A 281 -40.97 -5.14 3.20
C SER A 281 -39.66 -5.58 2.56
N GLN A 282 -38.52 -5.01 2.99
CA GLN A 282 -37.21 -5.30 2.41
C GLN A 282 -36.21 -5.86 3.43
N LEU A 283 -36.27 -5.39 4.69
CA LEU A 283 -35.28 -5.71 5.72
C LEU A 283 -35.65 -6.93 6.58
N THR A 284 -36.83 -7.52 6.42
CA THR A 284 -37.17 -8.80 7.08
C THR A 284 -36.34 -9.97 6.55
N ALA A 285 -35.86 -9.86 5.31
CA ALA A 285 -34.81 -10.68 4.73
C ALA A 285 -34.86 -12.19 5.09
N PRO A 286 -35.98 -12.89 4.82
CA PRO A 286 -36.13 -14.29 5.20
C PRO A 286 -35.05 -15.22 4.62
N ILE A 287 -34.57 -14.93 3.41
CA ILE A 287 -33.53 -15.74 2.75
C ILE A 287 -32.17 -15.48 3.42
N LEU A 288 -31.84 -14.22 3.72
CA LEU A 288 -30.66 -13.88 4.51
C LEU A 288 -30.63 -14.67 5.82
N HIS A 289 -31.70 -14.64 6.61
CA HIS A 289 -31.74 -15.36 7.88
C HIS A 289 -31.76 -16.88 7.73
N GLN A 290 -32.36 -17.41 6.66
CA GLN A 290 -32.26 -18.83 6.33
C GLN A 290 -30.80 -19.23 6.12
N VAL A 291 -30.03 -18.46 5.35
CA VAL A 291 -28.63 -18.77 5.04
C VAL A 291 -27.73 -18.56 6.27
N LEU A 292 -27.90 -17.46 7.01
CA LEU A 292 -27.12 -17.21 8.24
C LEU A 292 -27.28 -18.32 9.29
N ASN A 293 -28.47 -18.94 9.35
CA ASN A 293 -28.79 -20.04 10.26
C ASN A 293 -28.69 -21.43 9.61
N TYR A 294 -28.15 -21.53 8.39
CA TYR A 294 -28.12 -22.80 7.66
C TYR A 294 -27.18 -23.79 8.36
N ALA A 295 -27.75 -24.85 8.93
CA ALA A 295 -27.04 -25.78 9.81
C ALA A 295 -25.76 -26.40 9.19
N PRO A 296 -25.74 -26.80 7.91
CA PRO A 296 -24.54 -27.40 7.29
C PRO A 296 -23.29 -26.51 7.26
N ILE A 297 -23.42 -25.18 7.22
CA ILE A 297 -22.25 -24.28 7.20
C ILE A 297 -21.77 -23.86 8.59
N GLN A 298 -22.59 -24.06 9.64
CA GLN A 298 -22.27 -23.60 11.01
C GLN A 298 -20.94 -24.11 11.57
N PRO A 299 -20.50 -25.37 11.32
CA PRO A 299 -19.20 -25.84 11.79
C PRO A 299 -17.99 -25.13 11.17
N HIS A 300 -18.18 -24.49 10.01
CA HIS A 300 -17.12 -23.91 9.18
C HIS A 300 -17.04 -22.38 9.28
N ILE A 301 -18.15 -21.71 9.64
CA ILE A 301 -18.19 -20.25 9.82
C ILE A 301 -17.91 -19.85 11.27
N LEU A 302 -17.28 -18.70 11.44
CA LEU A 302 -17.09 -18.03 12.74
C LEU A 302 -18.19 -16.99 12.98
N GLY A 303 -18.73 -16.39 11.91
CA GLY A 303 -19.90 -15.52 11.92
C GLY A 303 -20.28 -15.02 10.53
N GLY A 304 -21.39 -14.27 10.45
CA GLY A 304 -21.87 -13.72 9.20
C GLY A 304 -22.92 -12.64 9.39
N LYS A 305 -23.12 -11.84 8.35
CA LYS A 305 -24.11 -10.75 8.27
C LYS A 305 -24.46 -10.45 6.80
N GLY A 306 -25.54 -9.71 6.57
CA GLY A 306 -25.85 -9.14 5.27
C GLY A 306 -24.85 -8.06 4.85
N VAL A 307 -24.93 -7.64 3.59
CA VAL A 307 -23.98 -6.73 2.95
C VAL A 307 -24.69 -5.52 2.33
N GLY A 308 -24.03 -4.36 2.38
CA GLY A 308 -24.46 -3.14 1.68
C GLY A 308 -25.75 -2.61 2.29
N SER A 309 -26.81 -2.47 1.49
CA SER A 309 -28.10 -2.01 2.03
C SER A 309 -28.90 -3.09 2.80
N GLN A 310 -28.28 -4.24 3.13
CA GLN A 310 -28.94 -5.38 3.77
C GLN A 310 -30.07 -5.98 2.90
N GLY A 311 -31.03 -6.69 3.51
CA GLY A 311 -32.09 -7.42 2.79
C GLY A 311 -31.60 -8.73 2.15
N ASP A 312 -32.44 -9.35 1.33
CA ASP A 312 -32.14 -10.62 0.63
C ASP A 312 -31.20 -10.45 -0.59
N GLY A 313 -30.28 -9.48 -0.55
CA GLY A 313 -29.33 -9.24 -1.63
C GLY A 313 -28.09 -10.13 -1.54
N SER A 314 -27.29 -9.93 -0.50
CA SER A 314 -26.02 -10.65 -0.33
C SER A 314 -25.67 -10.77 1.15
N ALA A 315 -24.94 -11.83 1.48
CA ALA A 315 -24.38 -12.04 2.81
C ALA A 315 -22.87 -12.26 2.73
N GLN A 316 -22.21 -12.09 3.86
CA GLN A 316 -20.79 -12.36 4.04
C GLN A 316 -20.58 -13.21 5.29
N PHE A 317 -19.63 -14.13 5.21
CA PHE A 317 -19.19 -14.99 6.29
C PHE A 317 -17.70 -14.85 6.49
N ILE A 318 -17.25 -14.90 7.74
CA ILE A 318 -15.85 -15.15 8.07
C ILE A 318 -15.69 -16.61 8.47
N VAL A 319 -14.66 -17.27 7.94
CA VAL A 319 -14.35 -18.70 8.16
C VAL A 319 -12.96 -18.84 8.79
N LYS A 320 -12.62 -20.05 9.23
CA LYS A 320 -11.38 -20.30 9.98
C LYS A 320 -10.13 -20.26 9.10
N ASP A 321 -10.22 -20.85 7.92
CA ASP A 321 -9.11 -21.06 7.01
C ASP A 321 -9.62 -21.28 5.57
N ALA A 322 -8.68 -21.40 4.62
CA ALA A 322 -8.98 -21.66 3.21
C ALA A 322 -9.78 -22.96 2.99
N ALA A 323 -9.54 -24.01 3.79
CA ALA A 323 -10.24 -25.29 3.61
C ALA A 323 -11.71 -25.19 4.05
N ASP A 324 -12.01 -24.44 5.10
CA ASP A 324 -13.39 -24.14 5.51
C ASP A 324 -14.06 -23.15 4.54
N GLN A 325 -13.30 -22.24 3.90
CA GLN A 325 -13.80 -21.36 2.83
C GLN A 325 -14.33 -22.18 1.64
N GLU A 326 -13.53 -23.13 1.14
CA GLU A 326 -13.93 -24.03 0.04
C GLU A 326 -15.17 -24.85 0.41
N LYS A 327 -15.23 -25.42 1.62
CA LYS A 327 -16.39 -26.21 2.07
C LYS A 327 -17.66 -25.39 2.15
N VAL A 328 -17.60 -24.16 2.69
CA VAL A 328 -18.78 -23.29 2.77
C VAL A 328 -19.29 -22.97 1.36
N ILE A 329 -18.39 -22.65 0.43
CA ILE A 329 -18.74 -22.40 -0.98
C ILE A 329 -19.37 -23.63 -1.62
N GLU A 330 -18.80 -24.82 -1.41
CA GLU A 330 -19.33 -26.09 -1.94
C GLU A 330 -20.74 -26.36 -1.41
N ILE A 331 -20.96 -26.24 -0.10
CA ILE A 331 -22.24 -26.47 0.56
C ILE A 331 -23.30 -25.49 0.04
N LEU A 332 -23.00 -24.20 -0.02
CA LEU A 332 -23.95 -23.18 -0.48
C LEU A 332 -24.33 -23.37 -1.96
N LYS A 333 -23.38 -23.73 -2.81
CA LYS A 333 -23.64 -24.06 -4.22
C LYS A 333 -24.47 -25.33 -4.37
N ARG A 334 -24.11 -26.40 -3.65
CA ARG A 334 -24.77 -27.71 -3.77
C ARG A 334 -26.18 -27.70 -3.20
N ASP A 335 -26.35 -27.12 -2.01
CA ASP A 335 -27.59 -27.28 -1.24
C ASP A 335 -28.59 -26.14 -1.49
N LEU A 336 -28.12 -24.94 -1.83
CA LEU A 336 -28.94 -23.74 -1.97
C LEU A 336 -28.85 -23.07 -3.36
N ASP A 337 -28.06 -23.62 -4.29
CA ASP A 337 -27.84 -23.06 -5.64
C ASP A 337 -27.35 -21.60 -5.61
N MET A 338 -26.55 -21.24 -4.60
CA MET A 338 -26.08 -19.87 -4.40
C MET A 338 -24.68 -19.62 -4.97
N SER A 339 -24.52 -18.52 -5.69
CA SER A 339 -23.23 -18.06 -6.20
C SER A 339 -22.41 -17.45 -5.07
N CYS A 340 -21.14 -17.84 -4.96
CA CYS A 340 -20.23 -17.37 -3.93
C CYS A 340 -18.94 -16.81 -4.53
N LEU A 341 -18.34 -15.84 -3.85
CA LEU A 341 -17.01 -15.30 -4.11
C LEU A 341 -16.11 -15.56 -2.91
N GLU A 342 -14.86 -15.90 -3.20
CA GLU A 342 -13.80 -15.89 -2.20
C GLU A 342 -13.28 -14.46 -2.00
N LEU A 343 -13.00 -14.13 -0.75
CA LEU A 343 -12.26 -12.95 -0.38
C LEU A 343 -11.24 -13.35 0.69
N VAL A 344 -9.98 -13.03 0.45
CA VAL A 344 -8.91 -13.20 1.44
C VAL A 344 -8.31 -11.83 1.69
N ILE A 345 -8.39 -11.37 2.93
CA ILE A 345 -7.64 -10.19 3.37
C ILE A 345 -6.29 -10.72 3.80
N GLN A 346 -5.28 -10.49 2.96
CA GLN A 346 -3.94 -11.00 3.19
C GLN A 346 -3.23 -10.19 4.27
N SER A 347 -2.54 -10.90 5.15
CA SER A 347 -1.55 -10.30 6.03
C SER A 347 -0.36 -9.79 5.23
N GLU A 348 0.22 -8.70 5.71
CA GLU A 348 1.42 -8.18 5.06
C GLU A 348 2.63 -9.04 5.39
N GLN A 349 3.42 -9.33 4.36
CA GLN A 349 4.64 -10.08 4.54
C GLN A 349 5.63 -9.27 5.38
N ARG A 350 6.00 -9.85 6.53
CA ARG A 350 7.05 -9.31 7.37
C ARG A 350 8.36 -9.26 6.59
N VAL A 351 8.96 -8.07 6.53
CA VAL A 351 10.27 -7.88 5.90
C VAL A 351 11.33 -8.59 6.72
N ARG A 352 11.77 -9.74 6.21
CA ARG A 352 12.76 -10.60 6.89
C ARG A 352 14.08 -10.72 6.12
N LYS A 353 14.12 -10.24 4.87
CA LYS A 353 15.29 -10.27 3.99
C LYS A 353 15.91 -8.88 3.86
N ALA A 354 17.23 -8.80 3.85
CA ALA A 354 17.97 -7.60 3.47
C ALA A 354 18.95 -7.86 2.32
N VAL A 355 19.10 -6.88 1.44
CA VAL A 355 20.02 -6.88 0.31
C VAL A 355 21.01 -5.73 0.50
N ILE A 356 22.31 -6.03 0.43
CA ILE A 356 23.39 -5.04 0.59
C ILE A 356 24.34 -5.16 -0.60
N PRO A 357 24.32 -4.19 -1.53
CA PRO A 357 25.28 -4.15 -2.62
C PRO A 357 26.68 -3.75 -2.14
N ALA A 358 27.66 -4.62 -2.39
CA ALA A 358 29.09 -4.50 -2.06
C ALA A 358 29.99 -4.78 -3.27
N ALA A 359 29.46 -4.63 -4.49
CA ALA A 359 30.13 -4.98 -5.73
C ALA A 359 30.84 -3.80 -6.40
N GLY A 360 30.80 -2.59 -5.84
CA GLY A 360 31.38 -1.38 -6.44
C GLY A 360 32.91 -1.32 -6.34
N PHE A 361 33.58 -0.74 -7.34
CA PHE A 361 35.04 -0.59 -7.34
C PHE A 361 35.54 0.48 -6.35
N GLY A 362 34.70 1.46 -6.01
CA GLY A 362 35.09 2.57 -5.13
C GLY A 362 36.12 3.50 -5.76
N THR A 363 35.85 3.99 -6.97
CA THR A 363 36.75 4.87 -7.74
C THR A 363 37.15 6.15 -6.98
N ARG A 364 36.22 6.72 -6.20
CA ARG A 364 36.45 7.90 -5.35
C ARG A 364 37.50 7.68 -4.25
N LEU A 365 37.76 6.42 -3.87
CA LEU A 365 38.72 6.01 -2.85
C LEU A 365 39.99 5.39 -3.45
N PHE A 366 40.17 5.48 -4.76
CA PHE A 366 41.39 5.00 -5.41
C PHE A 366 42.62 5.82 -4.95
N PRO A 367 43.78 5.21 -4.67
CA PRO A 367 44.13 3.80 -4.89
C PRO A 367 43.83 2.85 -3.72
N ALA A 368 43.31 3.34 -2.58
CA ALA A 368 43.05 2.49 -1.42
C ALA A 368 42.06 1.36 -1.74
N SER A 369 41.00 1.67 -2.50
CA SER A 369 39.99 0.70 -2.94
C SER A 369 40.51 -0.41 -3.85
N LYS A 370 41.67 -0.21 -4.50
CA LYS A 370 42.36 -1.26 -5.27
C LYS A 370 43.06 -2.27 -4.35
N ALA A 371 43.50 -1.84 -3.16
CA ALA A 371 44.20 -2.69 -2.21
C ALA A 371 43.23 -3.47 -1.31
N VAL A 372 42.18 -2.79 -0.81
CA VAL A 372 41.16 -3.36 0.07
C VAL A 372 39.80 -2.81 -0.35
N LYS A 373 38.75 -3.63 -0.34
CA LYS A 373 37.39 -3.18 -0.62
C LYS A 373 36.92 -2.16 0.41
N LYS A 374 36.21 -1.12 -0.04
CA LYS A 374 35.75 -0.01 0.83
C LYS A 374 34.83 -0.51 1.95
N GLU A 375 34.04 -1.55 1.66
CA GLU A 375 33.15 -2.23 2.61
C GLU A 375 33.93 -2.88 3.76
N LEU A 376 35.22 -3.17 3.54
CA LEU A 376 36.13 -3.75 4.54
C LEU A 376 37.00 -2.71 5.25
N PHE A 377 36.80 -1.41 4.99
CA PHE A 377 37.53 -0.37 5.69
C PHE A 377 37.16 -0.36 7.19
N PRO A 378 38.15 -0.18 8.08
CA PRO A 378 37.92 -0.25 9.51
C PRO A 378 37.18 0.99 10.03
N ILE A 379 36.15 0.78 10.83
CA ILE A 379 35.41 1.81 11.56
C ILE A 379 35.44 1.42 13.04
N ILE A 380 35.46 2.42 13.92
CA ILE A 380 35.28 2.21 15.35
C ILE A 380 33.80 2.41 15.64
N ASP A 381 33.14 1.35 16.11
CA ASP A 381 31.73 1.42 16.48
C ASP A 381 31.51 2.19 17.80
N GLN A 382 30.24 2.26 18.22
CA GLN A 382 29.85 2.93 19.47
C GLN A 382 30.42 2.26 20.73
N GLU A 383 30.74 0.96 20.65
CA GLU A 383 31.35 0.18 21.74
C GLU A 383 32.89 0.32 21.76
N GLY A 384 33.46 1.05 20.80
CA GLY A 384 34.91 1.26 20.68
C GLY A 384 35.63 0.12 19.97
N ARG A 385 34.91 -0.84 19.39
CA ARG A 385 35.46 -1.97 18.64
C ARG A 385 35.74 -1.55 17.20
N ALA A 386 36.98 -1.73 16.78
CA ALA A 386 37.36 -1.58 15.38
C ALA A 386 36.87 -2.79 14.57
N LYS A 387 35.97 -2.57 13.61
CA LYS A 387 35.44 -3.62 12.74
C LYS A 387 35.26 -3.11 11.30
N PRO A 388 35.22 -4.00 10.29
CA PRO A 388 34.88 -3.63 8.92
C PRO A 388 33.53 -2.91 8.82
N ALA A 389 33.43 -1.88 7.98
CA ALA A 389 32.19 -1.11 7.79
C ALA A 389 30.97 -1.98 7.46
N ILE A 390 31.13 -3.01 6.62
CA ILE A 390 30.07 -3.94 6.26
C ILE A 390 29.50 -4.70 7.47
N MET A 391 30.30 -4.94 8.50
CA MET A 391 29.86 -5.59 9.73
C MET A 391 28.86 -4.71 10.48
N VAL A 392 29.12 -3.40 10.57
CA VAL A 392 28.22 -2.43 11.21
C VAL A 392 26.88 -2.36 10.47
N ILE A 393 26.90 -2.40 9.13
CA ILE A 393 25.69 -2.38 8.30
C ILE A 393 24.87 -3.66 8.50
N ILE A 394 25.53 -4.82 8.61
CA ILE A 394 24.86 -6.10 8.90
C ILE A 394 24.26 -6.11 10.31
N GLU A 395 24.98 -5.61 11.30
CA GLU A 395 24.48 -5.49 12.68
C GLU A 395 23.25 -4.58 12.74
N GLU A 396 23.25 -3.44 12.04
CA GLU A 396 22.08 -2.55 11.88
C GLU A 396 20.86 -3.32 11.33
N ALA A 397 21.03 -4.12 10.28
CA ALA A 397 19.96 -4.93 9.71
C ALA A 397 19.44 -5.98 10.71
N VAL A 398 20.35 -6.73 11.34
CA VAL A 398 20.02 -7.79 12.30
C VAL A 398 19.32 -7.24 13.53
N ASN A 399 19.82 -6.15 14.11
CA ASN A 399 19.23 -5.49 15.27
C ASN A 399 17.83 -4.92 14.96
N SER A 400 17.55 -4.68 13.68
CA SER A 400 16.22 -4.27 13.20
C SER A 400 15.25 -5.44 12.98
N GLY A 401 15.68 -6.69 13.20
CA GLY A 401 14.83 -7.88 13.10
C GLY A 401 14.81 -8.55 11.73
N ILE A 402 15.73 -8.20 10.83
CA ILE A 402 16.02 -8.97 9.61
C ILE A 402 16.53 -10.34 10.02
N GLU A 403 16.22 -11.37 9.22
CA GLU A 403 16.52 -12.78 9.46
C GLU A 403 17.54 -13.33 8.43
N GLU A 404 17.48 -12.87 7.18
CA GLU A 404 18.38 -13.30 6.10
C GLU A 404 19.00 -12.11 5.37
N ILE A 405 20.27 -12.21 5.00
CA ILE A 405 21.03 -11.12 4.35
C ILE A 405 21.68 -11.64 3.07
N CYS A 406 21.54 -10.89 1.99
CA CYS A 406 22.23 -11.10 0.73
C CYS A 406 23.25 -10.00 0.49
N LEU A 407 24.52 -10.39 0.39
CA LEU A 407 25.59 -9.51 -0.04
C LEU A 407 25.82 -9.71 -1.55
N ILE A 408 25.64 -8.64 -2.33
CA ILE A 408 25.97 -8.66 -3.76
C ILE A 408 27.43 -8.24 -3.90
N VAL A 409 28.28 -9.14 -4.37
CA VAL A 409 29.74 -8.95 -4.47
C VAL A 409 30.21 -9.17 -5.89
N GLN A 410 31.42 -8.73 -6.25
CA GLN A 410 32.01 -9.16 -7.53
C GLN A 410 32.51 -10.60 -7.42
N SER A 411 32.50 -11.34 -8.52
CA SER A 411 32.94 -12.74 -8.56
C SER A 411 34.38 -12.93 -8.05
N GLY A 412 35.27 -11.98 -8.34
CA GLY A 412 36.66 -12.00 -7.87
C GLY A 412 36.83 -11.72 -6.36
N ASP A 413 35.84 -11.11 -5.71
CA ASP A 413 35.90 -10.74 -4.28
C ASP A 413 35.09 -11.68 -3.39
N ARG A 414 34.31 -12.60 -3.97
CA ARG A 414 33.42 -13.49 -3.22
C ARG A 414 34.15 -14.24 -2.11
N GLN A 415 35.31 -14.84 -2.43
CA GLN A 415 36.10 -15.59 -1.45
C GLN A 415 36.53 -14.72 -0.26
N LEU A 416 36.88 -13.45 -0.50
CA LEU A 416 37.29 -12.52 0.55
C LEU A 416 36.19 -12.30 1.59
N PHE A 417 34.94 -12.12 1.14
CA PHE A 417 33.81 -11.97 2.05
C PHE A 417 33.39 -13.30 2.69
N GLU A 418 33.44 -14.42 1.95
CA GLU A 418 33.19 -15.74 2.51
C GLU A 418 34.18 -16.08 3.63
N ASP A 419 35.48 -15.81 3.43
CA ASP A 419 36.51 -16.02 4.45
C ASP A 419 36.26 -15.18 5.70
N PHE A 420 35.87 -13.90 5.54
CA PHE A 420 35.58 -13.04 6.68
C PHE A 420 34.38 -13.51 7.50
N PHE A 421 33.27 -13.88 6.86
CA PHE A 421 32.02 -14.20 7.57
C PHE A 421 31.86 -15.68 7.94
N LYS A 422 32.50 -16.60 7.21
CA LYS A 422 32.24 -18.04 7.33
C LYS A 422 33.46 -18.86 7.77
N THR A 423 34.65 -18.26 7.80
CA THR A 423 35.88 -18.95 8.20
C THR A 423 36.40 -18.39 9.52
N PRO A 424 36.48 -19.19 10.60
CA PRO A 424 37.08 -18.72 11.85
C PRO A 424 38.61 -18.54 11.68
N PRO A 425 39.24 -17.71 12.52
CA PRO A 425 40.69 -17.58 12.51
C PRO A 425 41.35 -18.93 12.84
N ALA A 426 42.57 -19.14 12.32
CA ALA A 426 43.36 -20.32 12.64
C ALA A 426 43.47 -20.51 14.16
N ILE A 427 43.45 -21.77 14.62
CA ILE A 427 43.36 -22.12 16.04
C ILE A 427 44.44 -21.43 16.91
N GLU A 428 45.64 -21.26 16.35
CA GLU A 428 46.76 -20.57 17.01
C GLU A 428 46.49 -19.08 17.26
N ASN A 429 45.76 -18.42 16.36
CA ASN A 429 45.35 -17.03 16.51
C ASN A 429 44.10 -16.92 17.39
N PHE A 430 43.14 -17.84 17.23
CA PHE A 430 41.95 -17.90 18.07
C PHE A 430 42.30 -18.02 19.56
N ASN A 431 43.27 -18.88 19.91
CA ASN A 431 43.70 -19.08 21.29
C ASN A 431 44.45 -17.87 21.89
N LYS A 432 44.89 -16.91 21.07
CA LYS A 432 45.50 -15.64 21.52
C LYS A 432 44.47 -14.55 21.76
N LEU A 433 43.23 -14.74 21.32
CA LEU A 433 42.15 -13.78 21.52
C LEU A 433 41.71 -13.74 22.99
N SER A 434 41.24 -12.57 23.43
CA SER A 434 40.54 -12.44 24.70
C SER A 434 39.27 -13.29 24.71
N LYS A 435 38.70 -13.55 25.90
CA LYS A 435 37.41 -14.27 25.98
C LYS A 435 36.29 -13.55 25.22
N GLU A 436 36.24 -12.23 25.36
CA GLU A 436 35.29 -11.37 24.66
C GLU A 436 35.42 -11.49 23.13
N ASP A 437 36.65 -11.48 22.61
CA ASP A 437 36.88 -11.64 21.17
C ASP A 437 36.60 -13.06 20.67
N GLN A 438 36.77 -14.08 21.51
CA GLN A 438 36.36 -15.46 21.18
C GLN A 438 34.82 -15.57 21.10
N GLU A 439 34.09 -14.93 22.01
CA GLU A 439 32.62 -14.84 21.97
C GLU A 439 32.15 -14.06 20.74
N TYR A 440 32.79 -12.94 20.43
CA TYR A 440 32.50 -12.17 19.21
C TYR A 440 32.79 -12.98 17.95
N CYS A 441 33.85 -13.79 17.94
CA CYS A 441 34.11 -14.71 16.82
C CYS A 441 32.99 -15.74 16.66
N GLN A 442 32.42 -16.26 17.74
CA GLN A 442 31.26 -17.17 17.68
C GLN A 442 30.02 -16.45 17.14
N TYR A 443 29.79 -15.21 17.57
CA TYR A 443 28.74 -14.34 17.05
C TYR A 443 28.88 -14.12 15.53
N LEU A 444 30.09 -13.78 15.07
CA LEU A 444 30.40 -13.61 13.65
C LEU A 444 30.09 -14.88 12.83
N MET A 445 30.46 -16.06 13.34
CA MET A 445 30.13 -17.33 12.67
C MET A 445 28.61 -17.61 12.67
N GLY A 446 27.90 -17.20 13.73
CA GLY A 446 26.45 -17.24 13.78
C GLY A 446 25.80 -16.36 12.71
N LEU A 447 26.31 -15.14 12.54
CA LEU A 447 25.89 -14.22 11.47
C LEU A 447 26.21 -14.77 10.08
N GLY A 448 27.38 -15.38 9.89
CA GLY A 448 27.77 -15.99 8.61
C GLY A 448 26.76 -17.01 8.07
N ARG A 449 26.01 -17.69 8.93
CA ARG A 449 24.94 -18.63 8.54
C ARG A 449 23.70 -17.94 7.96
N ARG A 450 23.53 -16.66 8.26
CA ARG A 450 22.42 -15.81 7.80
C ARG A 450 22.78 -15.05 6.52
N ILE A 451 24.03 -15.13 6.07
CA ILE A 451 24.57 -14.39 4.94
C ILE A 451 24.71 -15.28 3.70
N SER A 452 24.03 -14.87 2.64
CA SER A 452 24.14 -15.41 1.28
C SER A 452 24.93 -14.44 0.40
N PHE A 453 25.61 -14.99 -0.60
CA PHE A 453 26.42 -14.22 -1.55
C PHE A 453 25.87 -14.40 -2.96
N VAL A 454 25.57 -13.28 -3.61
CA VAL A 454 25.18 -13.20 -5.02
C VAL A 454 26.27 -12.45 -5.77
N THR A 455 26.63 -12.92 -6.96
CA THR A 455 27.67 -12.28 -7.76
C THR A 455 27.08 -11.29 -8.77
N GLN A 456 27.71 -10.13 -8.88
CA GLN A 456 27.55 -9.21 -10.00
C GLN A 456 28.74 -9.38 -10.93
N GLU A 457 28.50 -9.94 -12.12
CA GLU A 457 29.57 -10.21 -13.09
C GLU A 457 30.09 -8.93 -13.76
N SER A 458 29.20 -7.95 -14.01
CA SER A 458 29.52 -6.66 -14.62
C SER A 458 29.00 -5.48 -13.79
N GLN A 459 29.84 -4.45 -13.61
CA GLN A 459 29.52 -3.25 -12.84
C GLN A 459 28.70 -2.24 -13.65
N ASP A 460 27.52 -2.65 -14.10
CA ASP A 460 26.65 -1.84 -14.98
C ASP A 460 25.79 -0.79 -14.23
N GLY A 461 26.01 -0.60 -12.93
CA GLY A 461 25.31 0.40 -12.11
C GLY A 461 24.65 -0.19 -10.87
N PHE A 462 24.12 0.71 -10.03
CA PHE A 462 23.46 0.35 -8.77
C PHE A 462 22.18 -0.46 -8.96
N GLY A 463 21.34 -0.09 -9.93
CA GLY A 463 20.13 -0.84 -10.27
C GLY A 463 20.45 -2.26 -10.76
N HIS A 464 21.52 -2.43 -11.54
CA HIS A 464 21.99 -3.76 -11.95
C HIS A 464 22.42 -4.61 -10.75
N ALA A 465 23.15 -4.01 -9.79
CA ALA A 465 23.57 -4.74 -8.59
C ALA A 465 22.36 -5.25 -7.81
N VAL A 466 21.35 -4.39 -7.59
CA VAL A 466 20.10 -4.79 -6.93
C VAL A 466 19.40 -5.91 -7.71
N TYR A 467 19.29 -5.80 -9.04
CA TYR A 467 18.67 -6.81 -9.89
C TYR A 467 19.28 -8.22 -9.77
N CYS A 468 20.60 -8.32 -9.55
CA CYS A 468 21.26 -9.61 -9.34
C CYS A 468 20.63 -10.43 -8.19
N ALA A 469 20.07 -9.77 -7.17
CA ALA A 469 19.47 -10.43 -6.01
C ALA A 469 18.04 -10.95 -6.24
N ARG A 470 17.40 -10.71 -7.39
CA ARG A 470 15.98 -11.01 -7.64
C ARG A 470 15.56 -12.45 -7.30
N GLU A 471 16.37 -13.45 -7.67
CA GLU A 471 16.06 -14.87 -7.43
C GLU A 471 16.18 -15.24 -5.96
N TRP A 472 17.08 -14.57 -5.24
CA TRP A 472 17.28 -14.81 -3.80
C TRP A 472 16.20 -14.13 -2.96
N VAL A 473 15.82 -12.90 -3.35
CA VAL A 473 14.72 -12.18 -2.72
C VAL A 473 13.40 -12.90 -2.98
N ASP A 474 13.21 -13.42 -4.19
CA ASP A 474 11.96 -14.01 -4.66
C ASP A 474 10.80 -12.99 -4.58
N ASN A 475 9.56 -13.43 -4.36
CA ASN A 475 8.39 -12.56 -4.28
C ASN A 475 8.14 -12.00 -2.86
N GLU A 476 9.20 -11.66 -2.12
CA GLU A 476 9.11 -11.14 -0.76
C GLU A 476 9.56 -9.67 -0.67
N PRO A 477 8.96 -8.84 0.20
CA PRO A 477 9.48 -7.50 0.47
C PRO A 477 10.82 -7.59 1.20
N PHE A 478 11.71 -6.63 0.90
CA PHE A 478 13.09 -6.66 1.40
C PHE A 478 13.61 -5.29 1.78
N LEU A 479 14.54 -5.26 2.74
CA LEU A 479 15.30 -4.09 3.12
C LEU A 479 16.54 -3.97 2.22
N LEU A 480 16.64 -2.90 1.44
CA LEU A 480 17.84 -2.54 0.69
C LEU A 480 18.66 -1.52 1.48
N MET A 481 19.94 -1.82 1.71
CA MET A 481 20.89 -0.91 2.37
C MET A 481 22.13 -0.74 1.50
N LEU A 482 22.74 0.45 1.52
CA LEU A 482 23.96 0.72 0.75
C LEU A 482 25.19 0.20 1.51
N GLY A 483 26.06 -0.58 0.85
CA GLY A 483 27.23 -1.20 1.48
C GLY A 483 28.34 -0.23 1.93
N ASP A 484 28.23 1.05 1.58
CA ASP A 484 29.16 2.13 1.93
C ASP A 484 28.51 3.24 2.76
N HIS A 485 27.33 2.98 3.33
CA HIS A 485 26.66 3.94 4.20
C HIS A 485 26.47 3.38 5.61
N LEU A 486 26.98 4.11 6.60
CA LEU A 486 26.75 3.80 8.01
C LEU A 486 25.62 4.66 8.55
N TYR A 487 24.88 4.12 9.51
CA TYR A 487 23.68 4.73 10.06
C TYR A 487 23.83 4.85 11.58
N SER A 488 23.47 6.02 12.10
CA SER A 488 23.38 6.26 13.54
C SER A 488 22.01 6.82 13.85
N SER A 489 21.27 6.17 14.72
CA SER A 489 19.97 6.66 15.17
C SER A 489 20.13 7.77 16.21
N ASP A 490 19.19 8.72 16.23
CA ASP A 490 19.03 9.72 17.29
C ASP A 490 18.11 9.21 18.42
N ASN A 491 17.59 7.98 18.33
CA ASN A 491 16.71 7.36 19.33
C ASN A 491 17.10 5.87 19.56
N GLN A 492 16.33 5.18 20.41
CA GLN A 492 16.61 3.78 20.78
C GLN A 492 16.42 2.77 19.62
N SER A 493 15.64 3.12 18.60
CA SER A 493 15.39 2.27 17.44
C SER A 493 16.44 2.52 16.36
N ALA A 494 17.10 1.46 15.88
CA ALA A 494 17.94 1.49 14.68
C ALA A 494 17.23 2.20 13.50
N CYS A 495 17.98 2.89 12.64
CA CYS A 495 17.39 3.62 11.51
C CYS A 495 16.60 2.66 10.59
N ALA A 496 17.15 1.48 10.31
CA ALA A 496 16.45 0.45 9.54
C ALA A 496 15.15 0.00 10.22
N LYS A 497 15.13 -0.14 11.55
CA LYS A 497 13.92 -0.49 12.31
C LYS A 497 12.82 0.56 12.17
N GLN A 498 13.18 1.84 12.15
CA GLN A 498 12.22 2.93 11.94
C GLN A 498 11.49 2.77 10.59
N LEU A 499 12.22 2.47 9.50
CA LEU A 499 11.61 2.21 8.19
C LEU A 499 10.74 0.95 8.18
N LEU A 500 11.18 -0.13 8.85
CA LEU A 500 10.42 -1.37 8.96
C LEU A 500 9.09 -1.17 9.70
N ASP A 501 9.09 -0.32 10.73
CA ASP A 501 7.87 0.04 11.47
C ASP A 501 6.90 0.85 10.63
N VAL A 502 7.42 1.82 9.86
CA VAL A 502 6.61 2.57 8.89
C VAL A 502 6.04 1.65 7.82
N TYR A 503 6.86 0.75 7.24
CA TYR A 503 6.39 -0.23 6.26
C TYR A 503 5.26 -1.10 6.84
N LYS A 504 5.44 -1.61 8.06
CA LYS A 504 4.40 -2.39 8.77
C LYS A 504 3.09 -1.60 8.98
N GLN A 505 3.17 -0.28 9.10
CA GLN A 505 2.00 0.58 9.27
C GLN A 505 1.29 0.87 7.94
N ILE A 506 2.04 1.17 6.87
CA ILE A 506 1.48 1.71 5.62
C ILE A 506 1.35 0.68 4.50
N GLY A 507 2.16 -0.36 4.57
CA GLY A 507 2.08 -1.53 3.73
C GLY A 507 2.68 -1.54 2.33
N HIS A 508 3.24 -0.43 1.91
CA HIS A 508 3.87 -0.29 0.60
C HIS A 508 5.30 0.22 0.75
N SER A 509 6.04 0.27 -0.36
CA SER A 509 7.46 0.59 -0.34
C SER A 509 7.77 1.91 0.40
N VAL A 510 8.81 1.88 1.23
CA VAL A 510 9.27 3.00 2.07
C VAL A 510 10.71 3.35 1.72
N VAL A 511 11.02 4.64 1.63
CA VAL A 511 12.41 5.14 1.51
C VAL A 511 12.73 5.98 2.72
N GLY A 512 13.90 5.76 3.33
CA GLY A 512 14.42 6.66 4.33
C GLY A 512 14.80 7.99 3.66
N LEU A 513 14.42 9.10 4.27
CA LEU A 513 14.71 10.45 3.80
C LEU A 513 15.55 11.21 4.82
N GLN A 514 16.29 12.19 4.31
CA GLN A 514 16.98 13.21 5.09
C GLN A 514 16.81 14.57 4.43
N VAL A 515 16.91 15.62 5.23
CA VAL A 515 17.01 17.00 4.75
C VAL A 515 18.43 17.27 4.28
N THR A 516 18.58 17.79 3.07
CA THR A 516 19.87 18.11 2.45
C THR A 516 19.84 19.54 1.91
N HIS A 517 20.93 20.28 2.19
CA HIS A 517 21.16 21.60 1.63
C HIS A 517 21.38 21.55 0.11
N VAL A 518 20.92 22.58 -0.61
CA VAL A 518 20.97 22.66 -2.08
C VAL A 518 22.35 22.36 -2.69
N ASP A 519 23.44 22.76 -2.02
CA ASP A 519 24.82 22.54 -2.48
C ASP A 519 25.21 21.06 -2.59
N HIS A 520 24.50 20.19 -1.89
CA HIS A 520 24.82 18.77 -1.79
C HIS A 520 23.89 17.87 -2.63
N LEU A 521 22.90 18.43 -3.34
CA LEU A 521 21.90 17.63 -4.08
C LEU A 521 22.47 16.76 -5.19
N HIS A 522 23.53 17.24 -5.85
CA HIS A 522 24.19 16.53 -6.94
C HIS A 522 24.76 15.15 -6.53
N MET A 523 24.83 14.88 -5.23
CA MET A 523 25.30 13.60 -4.67
C MET A 523 24.19 12.56 -4.51
N PHE A 524 22.92 12.96 -4.44
CA PHE A 524 21.83 12.08 -4.00
C PHE A 524 20.61 12.07 -4.92
N GLY A 525 19.83 10.99 -4.84
CA GLY A 525 18.45 11.02 -5.33
C GLY A 525 17.60 11.95 -4.45
N CYS A 526 16.80 12.80 -5.08
CA CYS A 526 15.89 13.75 -4.44
C CYS A 526 14.45 13.24 -4.58
N VAL A 527 13.59 13.59 -3.62
CA VAL A 527 12.17 13.28 -3.67
C VAL A 527 11.34 14.53 -3.40
N THR A 528 10.12 14.55 -3.93
CA THR A 528 9.06 15.47 -3.49
C THR A 528 7.76 14.70 -3.28
N GLY A 529 6.81 15.31 -2.58
CA GLY A 529 5.60 14.64 -2.14
C GLY A 529 4.67 15.53 -1.31
N ILE A 530 3.63 14.90 -0.77
CA ILE A 530 2.65 15.53 0.12
C ILE A 530 2.78 14.88 1.50
N TRP A 531 2.91 15.70 2.54
CA TRP A 531 2.97 15.20 3.92
C TRP A 531 1.68 14.46 4.29
N GLN A 532 1.82 13.19 4.69
CA GLN A 532 0.76 12.43 5.36
C GLN A 532 0.78 12.70 6.86
N ASP A 533 1.98 12.71 7.43
CA ASP A 533 2.29 13.14 8.80
C ASP A 533 3.41 14.20 8.71
N PRO A 534 3.14 15.46 9.07
CA PRO A 534 4.12 16.54 8.96
C PRO A 534 5.49 16.18 9.56
N ASP A 535 6.56 16.45 8.82
CA ASP A 535 7.97 16.21 9.24
C ASP A 535 8.30 14.75 9.62
N SER A 536 7.51 13.80 9.11
CA SER A 536 7.58 12.38 9.47
C SER A 536 7.35 11.49 8.25
N ILE A 537 6.13 11.44 7.70
CA ILE A 537 5.77 10.53 6.59
C ILE A 537 5.28 11.35 5.40
N LEU A 538 5.93 11.15 4.25
CA LEU A 538 5.66 11.82 2.99
C LEU A 538 5.07 10.82 1.98
N SER A 539 3.92 11.12 1.38
CA SER A 539 3.46 10.42 0.18
C SER A 539 4.30 10.90 -1.01
N VAL A 540 5.19 10.05 -1.52
CA VAL A 540 6.15 10.45 -2.56
C VAL A 540 5.44 10.59 -3.92
N THR A 541 5.56 11.76 -4.53
CA THR A 541 4.99 12.07 -5.85
C THR A 541 6.06 12.14 -6.94
N GLU A 542 7.34 12.22 -6.59
CA GLU A 542 8.44 12.19 -7.56
C GLU A 542 9.75 11.69 -6.96
N PHE A 543 10.50 10.91 -7.73
CA PHE A 543 11.90 10.60 -7.52
C PHE A 543 12.73 11.18 -8.67
N TYR A 544 13.82 11.85 -8.33
CA TYR A 544 14.74 12.39 -9.32
C TYR A 544 16.19 12.13 -8.96
N GLU A 545 16.97 11.59 -9.89
CA GLU A 545 18.37 11.24 -9.65
C GLU A 545 19.29 12.45 -9.81
N LYS A 546 19.90 12.89 -8.71
CA LYS A 546 20.98 13.90 -8.69
C LYS A 546 20.61 15.16 -9.51
N PRO A 547 19.54 15.87 -9.11
CA PRO A 547 19.12 17.09 -9.79
C PRO A 547 20.18 18.18 -9.63
N ASP A 548 20.20 19.13 -10.57
CA ASP A 548 20.83 20.42 -10.32
C ASP A 548 19.92 21.31 -9.45
N ALA A 549 20.51 22.35 -8.87
CA ALA A 549 19.83 23.25 -7.94
C ALA A 549 18.60 23.93 -8.57
N THR A 550 18.72 24.38 -9.83
CA THR A 550 17.65 25.08 -10.55
C THR A 550 16.45 24.17 -10.73
N TYR A 551 16.68 22.95 -11.21
CA TYR A 551 15.62 21.96 -11.39
C TYR A 551 14.96 21.59 -10.06
N ALA A 552 15.75 21.38 -9.01
CA ALA A 552 15.23 21.05 -7.69
C ALA A 552 14.32 22.14 -7.13
N GLN A 553 14.74 23.41 -7.18
CA GLN A 553 13.94 24.54 -6.71
C GLN A 553 12.60 24.68 -7.45
N GLN A 554 12.56 24.33 -8.75
CA GLN A 554 11.35 24.47 -9.57
C GLN A 554 10.38 23.30 -9.43
N HIS A 555 10.87 22.10 -9.10
CA HIS A 555 10.09 20.87 -9.27
C HIS A 555 10.09 19.95 -8.05
N LEU A 556 11.06 20.07 -7.14
CA LEU A 556 11.31 19.08 -6.08
C LEU A 556 11.22 19.67 -4.67
N HIS A 557 10.82 20.94 -4.55
CA HIS A 557 10.51 21.53 -3.24
C HIS A 557 9.27 20.87 -2.62
N VAL A 558 9.21 20.86 -1.30
CA VAL A 558 8.10 20.30 -0.53
C VAL A 558 7.55 21.40 0.37
N ASP A 559 6.22 21.58 0.33
CA ASP A 559 5.54 22.60 1.11
C ASP A 559 5.91 22.52 2.61
N GLY A 560 6.26 23.68 3.17
CA GLY A 560 6.66 23.81 4.58
C GLY A 560 8.17 23.70 4.84
N MET A 561 8.98 23.35 3.83
CA MET A 561 10.45 23.34 3.96
C MET A 561 11.08 24.69 3.64
N GLU A 562 12.28 24.95 4.19
CA GLU A 562 13.09 26.12 3.82
C GLU A 562 13.53 26.06 2.35
N ASP A 563 13.72 27.23 1.71
CA ASP A 563 13.98 27.35 0.26
C ASP A 563 15.26 26.61 -0.21
N GLU A 564 16.27 26.51 0.65
CA GLU A 564 17.56 25.86 0.35
C GLU A 564 17.63 24.41 0.83
N GLN A 565 16.51 23.86 1.32
CA GLN A 565 16.42 22.50 1.86
C GLN A 565 15.54 21.61 0.98
N PHE A 566 16.01 20.39 0.76
CA PHE A 566 15.29 19.38 -0.03
C PHE A 566 15.35 18.02 0.64
N LEU A 567 14.37 17.17 0.32
CA LEU A 567 14.36 15.79 0.78
C LEU A 567 15.16 14.91 -0.18
N THR A 568 16.11 14.18 0.37
CA THR A 568 16.96 13.25 -0.39
C THR A 568 16.98 11.87 0.25
N VAL A 569 17.30 10.87 -0.55
CA VAL A 569 17.35 9.48 -0.09
C VAL A 569 18.44 9.28 0.97
N PHE A 570 18.05 8.67 2.08
CA PHE A 570 18.90 8.27 3.21
C PHE A 570 19.67 6.97 2.91
N GLY A 571 19.41 6.29 1.79
CA GLY A 571 20.12 5.06 1.42
C GLY A 571 19.65 3.81 2.16
N GLN A 572 18.47 3.85 2.78
CA GLN A 572 17.74 2.66 3.24
C GLN A 572 16.38 2.65 2.56
N TYR A 573 15.95 1.48 2.10
CA TYR A 573 14.69 1.31 1.39
C TYR A 573 14.04 0.01 1.83
N VAL A 574 12.74 0.01 2.06
CA VAL A 574 11.94 -1.21 2.15
C VAL A 574 11.15 -1.29 0.86
N LEU A 575 11.42 -2.31 0.04
CA LEU A 575 10.92 -2.39 -1.33
C LEU A 575 10.03 -3.61 -1.54
N ALA A 576 8.95 -3.40 -2.29
CA ALA A 576 8.18 -4.48 -2.87
C ALA A 576 8.98 -5.18 -4.00
N PRO A 577 8.84 -6.51 -4.18
CA PRO A 577 9.59 -7.28 -5.18
C PRO A 577 9.34 -6.81 -6.62
N LYS A 578 8.21 -6.14 -6.86
CA LYS A 578 7.85 -5.53 -8.16
C LYS A 578 8.92 -4.57 -8.72
N ILE A 579 9.81 -4.05 -7.88
CA ILE A 579 10.98 -3.28 -8.35
C ILE A 579 11.84 -4.06 -9.35
N PHE A 580 11.91 -5.39 -9.22
CA PHE A 580 12.70 -6.24 -10.11
C PHE A 580 12.13 -6.29 -11.52
N ASP A 581 10.82 -6.22 -11.70
CA ASP A 581 10.18 -6.16 -13.03
C ASP A 581 10.63 -4.92 -13.81
N TYR A 582 10.72 -3.78 -13.12
CA TYR A 582 11.16 -2.53 -13.74
C TYR A 582 12.66 -2.51 -14.01
N LEU A 583 13.45 -3.10 -13.12
CA LEU A 583 14.89 -3.29 -13.34
C LEU A 583 15.14 -4.22 -14.53
N GLU A 584 14.38 -5.32 -14.63
CA GLU A 584 14.43 -6.24 -15.77
C GLU A 584 14.09 -5.53 -17.07
N GLU A 585 13.00 -4.74 -17.08
CA GLU A 585 12.60 -3.96 -18.25
C GLU A 585 13.70 -2.99 -18.70
N HIS A 586 14.31 -2.27 -17.76
CA HIS A 586 15.40 -1.35 -18.07
C HIS A 586 16.62 -2.09 -18.62
N ILE A 587 16.98 -3.23 -18.03
CA ILE A 587 18.11 -4.05 -18.48
C ILE A 587 17.84 -4.63 -19.88
N ALA A 588 16.67 -5.23 -20.10
CA ALA A 588 16.28 -5.85 -21.36
C ALA A 588 16.23 -4.84 -22.52
N HIS A 589 15.79 -3.60 -22.26
CA HIS A 589 15.73 -2.53 -23.25
C HIS A 589 16.96 -1.61 -23.25
N ASN A 590 17.98 -1.91 -22.44
CA ASN A 590 19.20 -1.12 -22.29
C ASN A 590 18.95 0.38 -21.96
N ILE A 591 17.96 0.65 -21.10
CA ILE A 591 17.61 1.99 -20.63
C ILE A 591 18.59 2.40 -19.52
N ARG A 592 19.58 3.22 -19.89
CA ARG A 592 20.65 3.67 -19.00
C ARG A 592 20.56 5.17 -18.74
N HIS A 593 20.81 5.57 -17.51
CA HIS A 593 20.92 6.96 -17.11
C HIS A 593 22.36 7.24 -16.69
N ARG A 594 23.00 8.22 -17.34
CA ARG A 594 24.43 8.52 -17.17
C ARG A 594 25.36 7.31 -17.41
N GLY A 595 24.97 6.41 -18.32
CA GLY A 595 25.74 5.21 -18.68
C GLY A 595 25.49 3.97 -17.81
N GLU A 596 24.65 4.09 -16.78
CA GLU A 596 24.40 3.03 -15.80
C GLU A 596 22.92 2.65 -15.72
N PHE A 597 22.62 1.42 -15.34
CA PHE A 597 21.30 1.03 -14.86
C PHE A 597 21.10 1.59 -13.45
N GLN A 598 20.33 2.67 -13.35
CA GLN A 598 20.03 3.36 -12.08
C GLN A 598 18.79 2.80 -11.41
N LEU A 599 18.75 2.83 -10.07
CA LEU A 599 17.57 2.41 -9.30
C LEU A 599 16.47 3.49 -9.30
N THR A 600 16.85 4.76 -9.22
CA THR A 600 15.92 5.89 -9.03
C THR A 600 14.80 5.99 -10.08
N PRO A 601 15.05 5.81 -11.39
CA PRO A 601 13.96 5.76 -12.38
C PRO A 601 12.98 4.60 -12.16
N CYS A 602 13.46 3.45 -11.67
CA CYS A 602 12.61 2.30 -11.35
C CYS A 602 11.79 2.55 -10.07
N LEU A 603 12.33 3.26 -9.07
CA LEU A 603 11.57 3.74 -7.92
C LEU A 603 10.47 4.72 -8.34
N ASP A 604 10.80 5.63 -9.27
CA ASP A 604 9.84 6.59 -9.83
C ASP A 604 8.69 5.91 -10.57
N LYS A 605 8.98 4.77 -11.24
CA LYS A 605 7.96 3.94 -11.87
C LYS A 605 7.13 3.17 -10.84
N LEU A 606 7.78 2.59 -9.83
CA LEU A 606 7.11 1.85 -8.75
C LEU A 606 6.11 2.73 -8.00
N ARG A 607 6.48 3.97 -7.64
CA ARG A 607 5.56 4.88 -6.92
C ARG A 607 4.26 5.15 -7.67
N ARG A 608 4.29 5.17 -9.01
CA ARG A 608 3.11 5.45 -9.84
C ARG A 608 2.13 4.29 -9.86
N GLU A 609 2.61 3.07 -9.61
CA GLU A 609 1.80 1.86 -9.71
C GLU A 609 1.37 1.27 -8.36
N ASP A 610 2.21 1.42 -7.33
CA ASP A 610 2.05 0.72 -6.03
C ASP A 610 2.07 1.67 -4.81
N ASN A 611 1.99 2.99 -5.05
CA ASN A 611 2.31 4.03 -4.07
C ASN A 611 3.75 3.93 -3.54
N PHE A 612 4.20 4.97 -2.87
CA PHE A 612 5.52 4.99 -2.24
C PHE A 612 5.51 6.04 -1.15
N SER A 613 6.01 5.70 0.02
CA SER A 613 6.18 6.67 1.11
C SER A 613 7.63 6.93 1.44
N GLY A 614 7.90 8.15 1.87
CA GLY A 614 9.17 8.57 2.42
C GLY A 614 9.03 8.73 3.93
N TYR A 615 10.03 8.29 4.68
CA TYR A 615 10.09 8.52 6.12
C TYR A 615 11.31 9.38 6.46
N LEU A 616 11.10 10.53 7.11
CA LEU A 616 12.18 11.40 7.55
C LEU A 616 12.89 10.77 8.76
N VAL A 617 13.99 10.07 8.48
CA VAL A 617 14.70 9.24 9.46
C VAL A 617 15.22 10.11 10.59
N LYS A 618 14.98 9.68 11.84
CA LYS A 618 15.54 10.33 13.03
C LYS A 618 16.91 9.73 13.30
N GLY A 619 17.88 10.18 12.52
CA GLY A 619 19.25 9.73 12.58
C GLY A 619 20.15 10.37 11.52
N LYS A 620 21.40 9.94 11.50
CA LYS A 620 22.44 10.41 10.59
C LYS A 620 22.99 9.28 9.75
N ARG A 621 23.44 9.65 8.56
CA ARG A 621 24.05 8.75 7.58
C ARG A 621 25.45 9.23 7.22
N PHE A 622 26.38 8.31 7.09
CA PHE A 622 27.77 8.55 6.74
C PHE A 622 28.15 7.79 5.45
N ASP A 623 28.38 8.50 4.33
CA ASP A 623 28.89 7.92 3.06
C ASP A 623 30.41 7.73 3.14
N ILE A 624 30.85 6.53 3.53
CA ILE A 624 32.29 6.22 3.62
C ILE A 624 32.94 6.06 2.24
N GLY A 625 32.16 6.10 1.16
CA GLY A 625 32.64 6.13 -0.22
C GLY A 625 33.32 7.45 -0.61
N VAL A 626 33.30 8.48 0.25
CA VAL A 626 33.99 9.77 0.07
C VAL A 626 35.12 9.91 1.10
N PRO A 627 36.37 10.21 0.69
CA PRO A 627 37.52 10.27 1.61
C PRO A 627 37.33 11.18 2.83
N GLU A 628 36.85 12.41 2.61
CA GLU A 628 36.66 13.39 3.69
C GLU A 628 35.54 12.97 4.64
N VAL A 629 34.46 12.40 4.12
CA VAL A 629 33.36 11.88 4.93
C VAL A 629 33.83 10.66 5.72
N TYR A 630 34.62 9.75 5.13
CA TYR A 630 35.21 8.63 5.85
C TYR A 630 36.10 9.10 7.01
N ARG A 631 36.96 10.10 6.79
CA ARG A 631 37.75 10.72 7.88
C ARG A 631 36.84 11.24 9.00
N GLN A 632 35.80 11.98 8.63
CA GLN A 632 34.87 12.56 9.60
C GLN A 632 34.08 11.47 10.35
N THR A 633 33.73 10.38 9.66
CA THR A 633 33.03 9.22 10.23
C THR A 633 33.83 8.59 11.36
N LEU A 634 35.15 8.47 11.21
CA LEU A 634 36.03 7.94 12.28
C LEU A 634 36.04 8.81 13.54
N ILE A 635 35.67 10.09 13.43
CA ILE A 635 35.57 11.02 14.57
C ILE A 635 34.16 10.97 15.15
N ASP A 636 33.13 11.03 14.31
CA ASP A 636 31.77 11.29 14.76
C ASP A 636 31.01 10.01 15.11
N PHE A 637 31.20 8.92 14.37
CA PHE A 637 30.33 7.74 14.48
C PHE A 637 30.29 7.11 15.88
N ARG A 638 31.44 7.13 16.58
CA ARG A 638 31.55 6.66 17.97
C ARG A 638 30.88 7.60 18.98
N ASN A 639 30.92 8.91 18.76
CA ASN A 639 30.69 9.93 19.79
C ASN A 639 29.24 10.45 19.84
N ILE A 640 28.30 9.84 19.11
CA ILE A 640 26.93 10.36 18.96
C ILE A 640 26.08 10.19 20.24
N GLN A 641 26.39 9.21 21.11
CA GLN A 641 25.66 9.05 22.37
C GLN A 641 26.09 10.03 23.49
N ASP A 642 27.25 10.67 23.39
CA ASP A 642 27.76 11.61 24.41
C ASP A 642 27.19 13.04 24.27
N LYS A 643 26.28 13.28 23.31
CA LYS A 643 25.72 14.62 23.00
C LYS A 643 24.18 14.71 23.04
N ALA A 644 23.49 13.75 23.63
CA ALA A 644 22.05 13.82 23.88
C ALA A 644 21.73 14.35 25.29
#